data_AF-A0AB72X4R3-F1
#
_entry.id   AF-A0AB72X4R3-F1
#
_cell.length_a   1.000
_cell.length_b   1.000
_cell.length_c   1.000
_cell.angle_alpha   90.00
_cell.angle_beta   90.00
_cell.angle_gamma   90.00
#
_symmetry.space_group_name_H-M   'P 1'
#
loop_
_entity.id
_entity.type
_entity.pdbx_description
1 polymer ?
#
loop_
_entity_poly.entity_id
_entity_poly.type
_entity_poly.pdbx_seq_one_letter_code
_entity_poly.pdbx_strand_id
1 'polypeptide(L)'
;MPPSRLLPVNVPTSPSEYETLHDFAARTPSSSPQGSDAPQPRKKGGWLGNLKSRVREKLPKSDETELATLLSDSKRSGTSFDTVRNYREPTRGTLTVTPEATPQAAEGTPHPATPQVQEHQETRRAARSQRKTSTMMQRAEQGAQRLRQHGKPPTPQAPASTAPLTVPATAEAFRQSIGQLFRTAGSASERELLADRLGVLAAPAQGTSSAVGNYIGPMLAARALAATSGGNAADALRVLQHVTQAVHFDAAAFAAPAPAPSNEGSTHSTGTSSLGMGRLFDETASATSSQRSSASDLGLSHLFGEGETDGASRSVDQHSPNSLSRQSSLSVQYGSDGSSRSLTAPPMPEGMSDAGVASAAWRTAQLLSRSHHGFEALTSLMQAPPTPEHAHTARAFLQAADHVHTAATSAADPTALLHAHPPGSGTQAASLAINVMHAAALKLRGEPVGAQQAGVLFAWHQGFREDGPGSDLANTKARLAKFVGRTIPRVEKQTAGSHFWQMIGKKKSPLSSAALGMHGAQRPGLVKEMDAYTAALRTMIDTLAQAGNAPSLHTIAHPGDLWRSAILAHWAGLAASNAPLSDYTLTAEKLRALQPEVGAAVSRMQREHAEPTAVARTPGSSPAHQEFAQLVALTGLTDDADSRAWAQSRLDTLTLPQVNAAQAHVTKLIDHAGLTGKPPEYLVGLQPSATLLRYWGTHAGEAAESPAFRGALERADKLEHPADLKMPAPTVEDARKTIETLLTSMESGNKVRLSNGGWIGGSTAGVSTGLSHVGKALPVPVSVQLDANYGRGRQAVVEIGRSAHGRDVFVGTDRTMRASVGVGASVGYDLKTWGKRLRANLLAVKVTPFDVETGEPRGVVIRATRPTQRPVEGHDDWEAIKYDDKAAAEAIVKAMNLLFEQATAAPGHRPDPDTLWNTLAQHCGESGSGISVGWVDQTKKRWRASMDASVGMNVRVSSPHTPVRIGPSARLRGEKTLSNTATLHEKTGTMRVEQFSVATGHKVTARGGLAFSVGRTFYTAAPDDNASAKAGESGKFTQSFTGGMPLGFNWKLSEGGHTTKVKMAYQNGKIADRVSYFDTEYRSVREYLAVVRSDRDAWINMLAHKPGGTPEKAAREFEAYCETVEKHARPNQRYLHRHRLRPSAAREIEGHLALADLHRSIDPNSADAHASEALAQALLEAPTSRLPEKLAIVEQVSTSRSRGLTSALQLRASKEAEGTRELAAIKFG
;
A
#
# COMPACT_ATOMS: atom_id res chain seq x y z
N MET A 1 34.93 26.01 -53.73
CA MET A 1 34.96 25.87 -52.26
C MET A 1 33.51 25.72 -51.76
N PRO A 2 33.28 25.21 -50.52
CA PRO A 2 32.46 24.02 -50.27
C PRO A 2 30.95 24.19 -50.51
N PRO A 3 30.21 23.08 -50.72
CA PRO A 3 28.75 23.11 -50.80
C PRO A 3 28.12 23.35 -49.41
N SER A 4 27.10 24.21 -49.37
CA SER A 4 26.31 24.50 -48.18
C SER A 4 25.46 23.29 -47.77
N ARG A 5 25.84 22.58 -46.72
CA ARG A 5 24.89 21.80 -45.93
C ARG A 5 24.04 22.76 -45.10
N LEU A 6 22.73 22.57 -45.09
CA LEU A 6 21.84 22.59 -43.91
C LEU A 6 20.36 22.69 -44.36
N LEU A 7 19.78 21.53 -44.72
CA LEU A 7 18.36 21.28 -44.50
C LEU A 7 18.27 20.29 -43.32
N PRO A 8 17.41 20.52 -42.32
CA PRO A 8 17.16 19.51 -41.30
C PRO A 8 16.46 18.31 -41.93
N VAL A 9 16.95 17.11 -41.63
CA VAL A 9 16.32 15.85 -42.04
C VAL A 9 14.98 15.71 -41.30
N ASN A 10 13.93 15.29 -42.02
CA ASN A 10 12.51 15.23 -41.63
C ASN A 10 11.71 16.55 -41.80
N VAL A 11 11.65 17.04 -43.05
CA VAL A 11 10.49 17.84 -43.52
C VAL A 11 9.59 16.87 -44.31
N PRO A 12 8.28 16.76 -44.01
CA PRO A 12 7.37 15.95 -44.82
C PRO A 12 7.22 16.58 -46.21
N THR A 13 7.36 15.78 -47.26
CA THR A 13 7.35 16.21 -48.68
C THR A 13 6.19 15.64 -49.48
N SER A 14 5.33 14.84 -48.85
CA SER A 14 4.23 14.12 -49.50
C SER A 14 2.94 14.14 -48.67
N PRO A 15 1.74 14.04 -49.31
CA PRO A 15 0.47 13.91 -48.61
C PRO A 15 0.44 12.73 -47.63
N SER A 16 1.07 11.60 -48.01
CA SER A 16 1.21 10.41 -47.16
C SER A 16 2.00 10.66 -45.87
N GLU A 17 2.89 11.65 -45.82
CA GLU A 17 3.60 12.01 -44.58
C GLU A 17 2.77 12.92 -43.68
N TYR A 18 1.89 13.77 -44.25
CA TYR A 18 0.89 14.52 -43.49
C TYR A 18 -0.22 13.57 -42.95
N GLU A 19 -0.62 12.58 -43.75
CA GLU A 19 -1.47 11.47 -43.32
C GLU A 19 -0.82 10.67 -42.19
N THR A 20 0.48 10.38 -42.21
CA THR A 20 1.11 9.71 -41.05
C THR A 20 1.18 10.58 -39.80
N LEU A 21 1.18 11.91 -39.87
CA LEU A 21 0.99 12.77 -38.69
C LEU A 21 -0.45 12.67 -38.13
N HIS A 22 -1.46 12.59 -38.99
CA HIS A 22 -2.86 12.34 -38.62
C HIS A 22 -3.05 10.93 -38.03
N ASP A 23 -2.48 9.92 -38.66
CA ASP A 23 -2.55 8.51 -38.25
C ASP A 23 -1.72 8.26 -36.96
N PHE A 24 -0.65 9.02 -36.72
CA PHE A 24 0.12 9.00 -35.47
C PHE A 24 -0.62 9.70 -34.33
N ALA A 25 -1.34 10.81 -34.60
CA ALA A 25 -2.25 11.42 -33.64
C ALA A 25 -3.45 10.51 -33.32
N ALA A 26 -3.93 9.73 -34.30
CA ALA A 26 -5.02 8.78 -34.13
C ALA A 26 -4.62 7.43 -33.48
N ARG A 27 -3.33 7.04 -33.54
CA ARG A 27 -2.85 5.73 -33.06
C ARG A 27 -1.71 5.84 -32.04
N THR A 28 -2.05 5.81 -30.76
CA THR A 28 -1.09 5.45 -29.70
C THR A 28 -1.06 3.92 -29.46
N PRO A 29 -0.10 3.22 -30.08
CA PRO A 29 0.67 2.25 -29.31
C PRO A 29 2.19 2.32 -29.58
N SER A 30 2.97 2.01 -28.53
CA SER A 30 4.43 2.12 -28.49
C SER A 30 5.18 1.28 -29.54
N SER A 31 6.12 1.89 -30.26
CA SER A 31 7.18 1.21 -31.01
C SER A 31 8.42 0.98 -30.13
N SER A 32 9.00 -0.22 -30.18
CA SER A 32 10.26 -0.55 -29.50
C SER A 32 11.46 -0.25 -30.42
N PRO A 33 12.63 0.17 -29.89
CA PRO A 33 13.75 0.58 -30.74
C PRO A 33 14.35 -0.60 -31.53
N GLN A 34 14.44 -0.47 -32.85
CA GLN A 34 15.38 -1.23 -33.67
C GLN A 34 16.77 -0.62 -33.53
N GLY A 35 17.75 -1.43 -33.15
CA GLY A 35 19.17 -1.10 -33.23
C GLY A 35 19.86 -2.05 -34.20
N SER A 36 20.51 -1.51 -35.21
CA SER A 36 21.30 -2.25 -36.19
C SER A 36 22.73 -2.54 -35.70
N ASP A 37 23.26 -3.67 -36.19
CA ASP A 37 24.66 -4.07 -36.32
C ASP A 37 25.63 -4.01 -35.11
N ALA A 38 25.97 -5.22 -34.64
CA ALA A 38 27.25 -5.55 -34.01
C ALA A 38 27.64 -7.01 -34.36
N PRO A 39 28.94 -7.37 -34.42
CA PRO A 39 29.42 -8.45 -35.30
C PRO A 39 29.39 -9.88 -34.74
N GLN A 40 29.61 -10.85 -35.64
CA GLN A 40 29.63 -12.30 -35.36
C GLN A 40 30.60 -12.72 -34.23
N PRO A 41 30.19 -13.60 -33.29
CA PRO A 41 31.09 -14.20 -32.32
C PRO A 41 31.85 -15.42 -32.90
N ARG A 42 33.19 -15.35 -32.84
CA ARG A 42 34.09 -16.49 -33.12
C ARG A 42 33.89 -17.63 -32.10
N LYS A 43 34.01 -18.89 -32.55
CA LYS A 43 34.03 -20.10 -31.72
C LYS A 43 35.16 -20.05 -30.67
N LYS A 44 34.85 -20.32 -29.39
CA LYS A 44 35.82 -20.81 -28.37
C LYS A 44 35.14 -21.77 -27.36
N GLY A 45 35.96 -22.60 -26.72
CA GLY A 45 35.57 -23.88 -26.10
C GLY A 45 34.76 -23.85 -24.81
N GLY A 46 34.33 -25.04 -24.38
CA GLY A 46 33.27 -25.23 -23.37
C GLY A 46 33.70 -25.16 -21.90
N TRP A 47 32.71 -24.87 -21.05
CA TRP A 47 32.82 -24.75 -19.58
C TRP A 47 31.76 -25.60 -18.87
N LEU A 48 31.85 -26.93 -18.99
CA LEU A 48 30.93 -27.88 -18.32
C LEU A 48 31.59 -29.13 -17.71
N GLY A 49 32.93 -29.16 -17.56
CA GLY A 49 33.65 -30.31 -16.99
C GLY A 49 33.53 -30.45 -15.46
N ASN A 50 33.64 -29.36 -14.71
CA ASN A 50 34.08 -29.42 -13.31
C ASN A 50 32.97 -29.33 -12.24
N LEU A 51 31.70 -29.53 -12.59
CA LEU A 51 30.59 -29.41 -11.62
C LEU A 51 30.13 -30.74 -10.98
N LYS A 52 30.66 -31.89 -11.42
CA LYS A 52 30.21 -33.22 -10.92
C LYS A 52 30.85 -33.66 -9.60
N SER A 53 31.98 -33.09 -9.18
CA SER A 53 32.76 -33.58 -8.04
C SER A 53 32.46 -32.92 -6.68
N ARG A 54 31.68 -31.84 -6.61
CA ARG A 54 31.47 -31.05 -5.37
C ARG A 54 30.05 -31.04 -4.78
N VAL A 55 29.17 -31.96 -5.21
CA VAL A 55 27.77 -32.03 -4.73
C VAL A 55 27.45 -33.33 -3.98
N ARG A 56 28.37 -34.30 -3.92
CA ARG A 56 28.10 -35.64 -3.37
C ARG A 56 28.37 -35.82 -1.87
N GLU A 57 28.83 -34.78 -1.17
CA GLU A 57 29.48 -34.94 0.15
C GLU A 57 28.79 -34.21 1.33
N LYS A 58 27.69 -33.47 1.09
CA LYS A 58 27.00 -32.70 2.16
C LYS A 58 25.47 -32.75 2.07
N LEU A 59 24.90 -33.95 2.20
CA LEU A 59 23.49 -34.19 2.54
C LEU A 59 23.43 -35.32 3.58
N PRO A 60 22.86 -35.12 4.78
CA PRO A 60 22.64 -36.20 5.72
C PRO A 60 21.56 -37.16 5.21
N LYS A 61 21.72 -38.45 5.51
CA LYS A 61 20.65 -39.45 5.36
C LYS A 61 19.57 -39.16 6.41
N SER A 62 18.31 -39.43 6.06
CA SER A 62 17.16 -39.38 6.99
C SER A 62 16.27 -40.58 6.68
N ASP A 63 15.72 -41.19 7.73
CA ASP A 63 15.24 -42.57 7.71
C ASP A 63 13.83 -42.75 7.13
N GLU A 64 13.60 -43.90 6.50
CA GLU A 64 12.35 -44.26 5.81
C GLU A 64 11.35 -44.97 6.75
N THR A 65 10.82 -44.30 7.77
CA THR A 65 9.81 -44.91 8.67
C THR A 65 8.60 -44.06 9.08
N GLU A 66 8.57 -42.74 8.84
CA GLU A 66 7.45 -41.88 9.30
C GLU A 66 6.35 -41.60 8.25
N LEU A 67 6.49 -42.09 7.01
CA LEU A 67 5.50 -41.89 5.94
C LEU A 67 4.43 -43.00 5.83
N ALA A 68 4.59 -44.10 6.59
CA ALA A 68 3.67 -45.25 6.54
C ALA A 68 2.48 -45.16 7.51
N THR A 69 2.59 -44.37 8.59
CA THR A 69 1.64 -44.32 9.71
C THR A 69 0.58 -43.21 9.62
N LEU A 70 0.57 -42.41 8.55
CA LEU A 70 -0.39 -41.30 8.35
C LEU A 70 -1.45 -41.54 7.27
N LEU A 71 -1.57 -42.77 6.75
CA LEU A 71 -2.52 -43.12 5.68
C LEU A 71 -3.49 -44.27 6.03
N SER A 72 -3.48 -44.74 7.29
CA SER A 72 -4.52 -45.60 7.86
C SER A 72 -5.46 -44.79 8.74
N ASP A 73 -6.76 -45.11 8.64
CA ASP A 73 -7.89 -44.61 9.43
C ASP A 73 -8.48 -43.22 9.14
N SER A 74 -9.49 -43.21 8.27
CA SER A 74 -10.85 -42.80 8.68
C SER A 74 -11.92 -43.19 7.64
N LYS A 75 -12.58 -44.34 7.86
CA LYS A 75 -13.85 -44.66 7.20
C LYS A 75 -14.96 -43.76 7.77
N ARG A 76 -15.58 -42.92 6.95
CA ARG A 76 -17.00 -42.54 7.14
C ARG A 76 -17.73 -42.56 5.80
N SER A 77 -18.74 -43.41 5.73
CA SER A 77 -19.61 -43.62 4.58
C SER A 77 -20.63 -42.48 4.44
N GLY A 78 -20.84 -42.04 3.20
CA GLY A 78 -21.92 -41.12 2.81
C GLY A 78 -22.35 -41.45 1.39
N THR A 79 -23.60 -41.87 1.25
CA THR A 79 -24.33 -42.30 0.03
C THR A 79 -23.81 -41.77 -1.32
N SER A 80 -23.61 -42.69 -2.27
CA SER A 80 -23.24 -42.42 -3.66
C SER A 80 -24.34 -41.70 -4.46
N PHE A 81 -23.99 -40.58 -5.09
CA PHE A 81 -24.82 -39.91 -6.10
C PHE A 81 -24.56 -40.54 -7.48
N ASP A 82 -25.51 -41.30 -8.02
CA ASP A 82 -25.37 -41.96 -9.32
C ASP A 82 -25.69 -40.99 -10.46
N THR A 83 -24.64 -40.46 -11.09
CA THR A 83 -24.73 -39.48 -12.17
C THR A 83 -25.08 -40.08 -13.54
N VAL A 84 -25.20 -41.41 -13.68
CA VAL A 84 -25.38 -42.07 -14.97
C VAL A 84 -26.82 -41.98 -15.49
N ARG A 85 -27.84 -41.89 -14.61
CA ARG A 85 -29.26 -41.85 -15.02
C ARG A 85 -29.82 -40.47 -15.41
N ASN A 86 -29.11 -39.37 -15.13
CA ASN A 86 -29.64 -38.01 -15.30
C ASN A 86 -28.95 -37.18 -16.40
N TYR A 87 -28.21 -37.83 -17.31
CA TYR A 87 -27.63 -37.15 -18.48
C TYR A 87 -28.61 -37.18 -19.67
N ARG A 88 -28.93 -36.01 -20.22
CA ARG A 88 -29.70 -35.85 -21.46
C ARG A 88 -28.81 -35.11 -22.47
N GLU A 89 -28.59 -35.71 -23.63
CA GLU A 89 -27.68 -35.18 -24.65
C GLU A 89 -28.16 -33.83 -25.24
N PRO A 90 -27.26 -32.84 -25.41
CA PRO A 90 -27.50 -31.70 -26.28
C PRO A 90 -27.22 -32.09 -27.75
N THR A 91 -28.17 -31.84 -28.64
CA THR A 91 -28.04 -32.13 -30.07
C THR A 91 -26.95 -31.26 -30.74
N ARG A 92 -26.18 -31.85 -31.67
CA ARG A 92 -25.08 -31.17 -32.38
C ARG A 92 -25.55 -29.97 -33.20
N GLY A 93 -25.02 -28.78 -32.89
CA GLY A 93 -24.85 -27.67 -33.82
C GLY A 93 -23.39 -27.55 -34.24
N THR A 94 -23.11 -27.43 -35.53
CA THR A 94 -21.76 -27.47 -36.11
C THR A 94 -20.97 -26.18 -35.82
N LEU A 95 -19.79 -26.32 -35.21
CA LEU A 95 -18.81 -25.24 -35.04
C LEU A 95 -17.83 -25.23 -36.23
N THR A 96 -18.03 -24.34 -37.19
CA THR A 96 -17.01 -23.95 -38.17
C THR A 96 -16.13 -22.86 -37.57
N VAL A 97 -14.81 -22.97 -37.77
CA VAL A 97 -13.80 -22.09 -37.19
C VAL A 97 -12.98 -21.45 -38.30
N THR A 98 -13.06 -20.12 -38.41
CA THR A 98 -11.93 -19.28 -38.86
C THR A 98 -12.07 -17.86 -38.27
N PRO A 99 -10.96 -17.15 -37.98
CA PRO A 99 -11.02 -15.87 -37.29
C PRO A 99 -10.73 -14.69 -38.23
N GLU A 100 -11.66 -13.73 -38.30
CA GLU A 100 -11.38 -12.40 -38.84
C GLU A 100 -12.16 -11.37 -38.01
N ALA A 101 -11.46 -10.40 -37.45
CA ALA A 101 -12.02 -9.40 -36.54
C ALA A 101 -11.73 -7.99 -37.05
N THR A 102 -12.18 -7.72 -38.28
CA THR A 102 -12.39 -6.37 -38.78
C THR A 102 -13.69 -5.85 -38.15
N PRO A 103 -13.73 -4.65 -37.54
CA PRO A 103 -14.97 -4.08 -37.02
C PRO A 103 -15.81 -3.53 -38.18
N GLN A 104 -16.46 -4.42 -38.92
CA GLN A 104 -17.36 -4.05 -40.01
C GLN A 104 -18.73 -3.68 -39.42
N ALA A 105 -19.25 -2.52 -39.82
CA ALA A 105 -20.51 -2.00 -39.30
C ALA A 105 -21.68 -2.94 -39.62
N ALA A 106 -22.48 -3.27 -38.61
CA ALA A 106 -23.75 -3.96 -38.83
C ALA A 106 -24.81 -2.93 -39.26
N GLU A 107 -25.06 -2.84 -40.56
CA GLU A 107 -26.34 -2.33 -41.06
C GLU A 107 -27.44 -3.31 -40.65
N GLY A 108 -28.09 -2.97 -39.53
CA GLY A 108 -29.06 -3.82 -38.85
C GLY A 108 -29.39 -3.14 -37.54
N THR A 109 -30.33 -2.20 -37.60
CA THR A 109 -30.71 -1.30 -36.50
C THR A 109 -30.93 -2.09 -35.21
N PRO A 110 -30.06 -1.96 -34.18
CA PRO A 110 -30.36 -2.54 -32.89
C PRO A 110 -31.58 -1.80 -32.35
N HIS A 111 -32.69 -2.51 -32.15
CA HIS A 111 -33.80 -1.95 -31.39
C HIS A 111 -33.26 -1.52 -30.02
N PRO A 112 -33.30 -0.22 -29.66
CA PRO A 112 -32.89 0.20 -28.34
C PRO A 112 -33.83 -0.47 -27.34
N ALA A 113 -33.27 -1.13 -26.33
CA ALA A 113 -34.06 -1.52 -25.18
C ALA A 113 -34.71 -0.26 -24.61
N THR A 114 -36.03 -0.25 -24.44
CA THR A 114 -36.74 0.89 -23.85
C THR A 114 -36.09 1.26 -22.51
N PRO A 115 -35.87 2.55 -22.21
CA PRO A 115 -34.99 2.96 -21.10
C PRO A 115 -35.37 2.32 -19.75
N GLN A 116 -36.66 2.13 -19.48
CA GLN A 116 -37.18 1.42 -18.32
C GLN A 116 -36.65 -0.03 -18.16
N VAL A 117 -36.40 -0.74 -19.25
CA VAL A 117 -35.86 -2.12 -19.22
C VAL A 117 -34.39 -2.12 -18.84
N GLN A 118 -33.61 -1.15 -19.32
CA GLN A 118 -32.21 -1.00 -18.94
C GLN A 118 -32.08 -0.58 -17.46
N GLU A 119 -32.86 0.42 -17.05
CA GLU A 119 -32.92 0.89 -15.66
C GLU A 119 -33.26 -0.26 -14.69
N HIS A 120 -34.31 -1.03 -14.97
CA HIS A 120 -34.70 -2.17 -14.14
C HIS A 120 -33.62 -3.27 -14.08
N GLN A 121 -32.85 -3.48 -15.16
CA GLN A 121 -31.69 -4.38 -15.15
C GLN A 121 -30.53 -3.84 -14.31
N GLU A 122 -30.29 -2.53 -14.31
CA GLU A 122 -29.28 -1.87 -13.49
C GLU A 122 -29.67 -1.92 -12.00
N THR A 123 -30.92 -1.61 -11.62
CA THR A 123 -31.41 -1.77 -10.24
C THR A 123 -31.27 -3.21 -9.74
N ARG A 124 -31.66 -4.20 -10.56
CA ARG A 124 -31.48 -5.64 -10.25
C ARG A 124 -30.00 -6.06 -10.17
N ARG A 125 -29.08 -5.35 -10.83
CA ARG A 125 -27.63 -5.58 -10.73
C ARG A 125 -27.08 -4.96 -9.44
N ALA A 126 -27.46 -3.71 -9.13
CA ALA A 126 -27.11 -3.00 -7.91
C ALA A 126 -27.52 -3.80 -6.66
N ALA A 127 -28.79 -4.18 -6.55
CA ALA A 127 -29.30 -4.92 -5.39
C ALA A 127 -28.60 -6.28 -5.16
N ARG A 128 -28.24 -7.01 -6.23
CA ARG A 128 -27.46 -8.25 -6.12
C ARG A 128 -26.01 -7.99 -5.69
N SER A 129 -25.41 -6.91 -6.20
CA SER A 129 -24.08 -6.46 -5.84
C SER A 129 -24.02 -6.06 -4.36
N GLN A 130 -24.91 -5.17 -3.91
CA GLN A 130 -25.05 -4.68 -2.53
C GLN A 130 -25.30 -5.82 -1.52
N ARG A 131 -26.19 -6.78 -1.81
CA ARG A 131 -26.40 -7.97 -0.93
C ARG A 131 -25.13 -8.82 -0.78
N LYS A 132 -24.33 -8.91 -1.84
CA LYS A 132 -23.06 -9.64 -1.80
C LYS A 132 -21.96 -8.84 -1.07
N THR A 133 -21.90 -7.53 -1.26
CA THR A 133 -20.88 -6.69 -0.62
C THR A 133 -21.17 -6.44 0.85
N SER A 134 -22.43 -6.26 1.26
CA SER A 134 -22.83 -6.20 2.68
C SER A 134 -22.43 -7.45 3.46
N THR A 135 -22.78 -8.66 2.96
CA THR A 135 -22.35 -9.92 3.61
C THR A 135 -20.84 -10.15 3.60
N MET A 136 -20.11 -9.62 2.61
CA MET A 136 -18.64 -9.60 2.62
C MET A 136 -18.06 -8.53 3.55
N MET A 137 -18.77 -7.43 3.78
CA MET A 137 -18.38 -6.33 4.66
C MET A 137 -18.56 -6.72 6.13
N GLN A 138 -19.71 -7.28 6.50
CA GLN A 138 -19.94 -7.82 7.84
C GLN A 138 -18.89 -8.86 8.25
N ARG A 139 -18.51 -9.76 7.32
CA ARG A 139 -17.40 -10.70 7.53
C ARG A 139 -16.05 -10.02 7.70
N ALA A 140 -15.86 -8.83 7.13
CA ALA A 140 -14.65 -8.04 7.30
C ALA A 140 -14.65 -7.27 8.64
N GLU A 141 -15.81 -6.82 9.10
CA GLU A 141 -16.03 -6.14 10.39
C GLU A 141 -15.81 -7.13 11.55
N GLN A 142 -16.45 -8.29 11.52
CA GLN A 142 -16.19 -9.40 12.44
C GLN A 142 -14.72 -9.89 12.37
N GLY A 143 -14.12 -9.82 11.18
CA GLY A 143 -12.70 -10.13 10.98
C GLY A 143 -11.77 -9.13 11.66
N ALA A 144 -12.11 -7.83 11.64
CA ALA A 144 -11.40 -6.77 12.34
C ALA A 144 -11.59 -6.88 13.87
N GLN A 145 -12.80 -7.20 14.34
CA GLN A 145 -13.09 -7.44 15.77
C GLN A 145 -12.19 -8.55 16.35
N ARG A 146 -12.05 -9.67 15.62
CA ARG A 146 -11.17 -10.79 16.00
C ARG A 146 -9.68 -10.47 16.02
N LEU A 147 -9.23 -9.36 15.42
CA LEU A 147 -7.85 -8.89 15.57
C LEU A 147 -7.62 -8.19 16.92
N ARG A 148 -8.66 -7.60 17.51
CA ARG A 148 -8.61 -6.91 18.81
C ARG A 148 -8.77 -7.88 19.98
N GLN A 149 -9.61 -8.91 19.81
CA GLN A 149 -9.82 -9.96 20.80
C GLN A 149 -8.60 -10.91 20.86
N HIS A 150 -7.56 -10.49 21.58
CA HIS A 150 -6.41 -11.33 21.91
C HIS A 150 -6.78 -12.43 22.91
N GLY A 151 -7.43 -13.50 22.42
CA GLY A 151 -7.79 -14.64 23.24
C GLY A 151 -8.61 -15.68 22.48
N LYS A 152 -8.73 -16.86 23.09
CA LYS A 152 -9.77 -17.83 22.72
C LYS A 152 -11.11 -17.22 23.17
N PRO A 153 -12.16 -17.13 22.32
CA PRO A 153 -13.44 -16.60 22.77
C PRO A 153 -13.93 -17.44 23.96
N PRO A 154 -14.23 -16.82 25.12
CA PRO A 154 -14.69 -17.57 26.29
C PRO A 154 -16.02 -18.25 25.98
N THR A 155 -16.25 -19.39 26.62
CA THR A 155 -17.53 -20.08 26.55
C THR A 155 -18.59 -19.16 27.18
N PRO A 156 -19.76 -18.93 26.55
CA PRO A 156 -20.76 -18.04 27.12
C PRO A 156 -21.18 -18.54 28.51
N GLN A 157 -20.80 -17.80 29.54
CA GLN A 157 -21.29 -18.02 30.90
C GLN A 157 -22.74 -17.55 30.99
N ALA A 158 -23.50 -18.12 31.93
CA ALA A 158 -24.89 -17.76 32.15
C ALA A 158 -25.01 -16.25 32.46
N PRO A 159 -26.09 -15.58 32.01
CA PRO A 159 -26.26 -14.16 32.28
C PRO A 159 -26.29 -13.90 33.79
N ALA A 160 -25.41 -13.02 34.26
CA ALA A 160 -25.49 -12.49 35.61
C ALA A 160 -26.82 -11.76 35.80
N SER A 161 -27.40 -11.80 37.01
CA SER A 161 -28.72 -11.20 37.28
C SER A 161 -28.73 -9.67 37.35
N THR A 162 -27.61 -9.01 37.04
CA THR A 162 -27.45 -7.56 36.95
C THR A 162 -27.17 -7.15 35.51
N ALA A 163 -27.83 -6.07 35.07
CA ALA A 163 -27.56 -5.49 33.76
C ALA A 163 -26.08 -5.10 33.61
N PRO A 164 -25.48 -5.26 32.41
CA PRO A 164 -24.08 -4.94 32.19
C PRO A 164 -23.83 -3.43 32.27
N LEU A 165 -22.71 -3.04 32.86
CA LEU A 165 -22.30 -1.65 32.96
C LEU A 165 -21.71 -1.16 31.63
N THR A 166 -22.42 -0.27 30.96
CA THR A 166 -22.02 0.34 29.68
C THR A 166 -22.13 1.86 29.75
N VAL A 167 -21.63 2.58 28.73
CA VAL A 167 -21.80 4.03 28.63
C VAL A 167 -23.29 4.37 28.49
N PRO A 168 -23.89 5.22 29.35
CA PRO A 168 -25.30 5.57 29.32
C PRO A 168 -25.59 6.68 28.31
N ALA A 169 -26.85 6.76 27.84
CA ALA A 169 -27.35 7.80 26.94
C ALA A 169 -28.08 8.95 27.65
N THR A 170 -28.41 8.82 28.94
CA THR A 170 -29.22 9.79 29.71
C THR A 170 -28.66 10.00 31.11
N ALA A 171 -28.97 11.16 31.70
CA ALA A 171 -28.56 11.50 33.06
C ALA A 171 -29.14 10.53 34.11
N GLU A 172 -30.37 10.06 33.91
CA GLU A 172 -31.01 9.06 34.79
C GLU A 172 -30.28 7.71 34.74
N ALA A 173 -29.96 7.23 33.53
CA ALA A 173 -29.19 5.99 33.36
C ALA A 173 -27.77 6.13 33.94
N PHE A 174 -27.16 7.32 33.86
CA PHE A 174 -25.89 7.61 34.52
C PHE A 174 -25.99 7.52 36.05
N ARG A 175 -26.97 8.19 36.69
CA ARG A 175 -27.21 8.08 38.14
C ARG A 175 -27.48 6.63 38.57
N GLN A 176 -28.23 5.86 37.78
CA GLN A 176 -28.43 4.42 38.00
C GLN A 176 -27.12 3.62 37.93
N SER A 177 -26.24 3.87 36.96
CA SER A 177 -24.92 3.23 36.87
C SER A 177 -24.02 3.55 38.06
N ILE A 178 -24.01 4.80 38.55
CA ILE A 178 -23.33 5.16 39.81
C ILE A 178 -23.93 4.37 40.98
N GLY A 179 -25.26 4.31 41.07
CA GLY A 179 -25.97 3.53 42.09
C GLY A 179 -25.66 2.02 42.06
N GLN A 180 -25.31 1.45 40.90
CA GLN A 180 -24.90 0.05 40.74
C GLN A 180 -23.42 -0.20 41.05
N LEU A 181 -22.54 0.76 40.72
CA LEU A 181 -21.10 0.71 41.00
C LEU A 181 -20.80 0.84 42.50
N PHE A 182 -21.51 1.74 43.20
CA PHE A 182 -21.26 2.06 44.60
C PHE A 182 -22.36 1.47 45.50
N ARG A 183 -22.40 0.14 45.62
CA ARG A 183 -23.42 -0.60 46.41
C ARG A 183 -22.93 -1.09 47.77
N THR A 184 -21.64 -1.09 48.04
CA THR A 184 -21.05 -1.76 49.22
C THR A 184 -21.11 -0.90 50.48
N ALA A 185 -20.93 0.42 50.36
CA ALA A 185 -21.09 1.39 51.46
C ALA A 185 -21.36 2.81 50.94
N GLY A 186 -22.03 3.62 51.77
CA GLY A 186 -22.36 5.03 51.49
C GLY A 186 -23.87 5.33 51.43
N SER A 187 -24.25 6.53 51.86
CA SER A 187 -25.61 7.05 51.83
C SER A 187 -26.12 7.31 50.40
N ALA A 188 -27.44 7.50 50.24
CA ALA A 188 -27.99 7.97 48.96
C ALA A 188 -27.45 9.36 48.59
N SER A 189 -27.34 10.27 49.57
CA SER A 189 -26.78 11.62 49.41
C SER A 189 -25.33 11.64 48.93
N GLU A 190 -24.46 10.75 49.42
CA GLU A 190 -23.06 10.67 48.96
C GLU A 190 -22.97 10.15 47.52
N ARG A 191 -23.86 9.24 47.13
CA ARG A 191 -23.93 8.74 45.74
C ARG A 191 -24.43 9.79 44.76
N GLU A 192 -25.42 10.59 45.15
CA GLU A 192 -25.86 11.75 44.35
C GLU A 192 -24.77 12.82 44.26
N LEU A 193 -24.10 13.16 45.38
CA LEU A 193 -22.97 14.10 45.37
C LEU A 193 -21.81 13.62 44.49
N LEU A 194 -21.51 12.32 44.48
CA LEU A 194 -20.51 11.72 43.60
C LEU A 194 -20.95 11.77 42.13
N ALA A 195 -22.22 11.48 41.84
CA ALA A 195 -22.78 11.59 40.50
C ALA A 195 -22.75 13.04 39.97
N ASP A 196 -23.08 14.03 40.80
CA ASP A 196 -23.03 15.45 40.43
C ASP A 196 -21.58 15.91 40.19
N ARG A 197 -20.62 15.53 41.05
CA ARG A 197 -19.19 15.85 40.86
C ARG A 197 -18.61 15.23 39.59
N LEU A 198 -18.93 13.96 39.30
CA LEU A 198 -18.47 13.30 38.07
C LEU A 198 -19.24 13.78 36.83
N GLY A 199 -20.48 14.28 37.00
CA GLY A 199 -21.28 14.88 35.94
C GLY A 199 -20.67 16.13 35.32
N VAL A 200 -19.76 16.83 36.03
CA VAL A 200 -18.98 17.96 35.50
C VAL A 200 -18.07 17.53 34.33
N LEU A 201 -17.68 16.26 34.26
CA LEU A 201 -16.91 15.70 33.14
C LEU A 201 -17.76 15.45 31.88
N ALA A 202 -19.07 15.67 31.93
CA ALA A 202 -19.92 15.52 30.75
C ALA A 202 -19.79 16.73 29.82
N ALA A 203 -19.50 16.47 28.55
CA ALA A 203 -19.37 17.53 27.55
C ALA A 203 -20.68 18.33 27.39
N PRO A 204 -20.62 19.68 27.25
CA PRO A 204 -21.81 20.48 27.01
C PRO A 204 -22.46 20.07 25.68
N ALA A 205 -23.80 20.03 25.64
CA ALA A 205 -24.58 19.55 24.51
C ALA A 205 -24.54 20.45 23.24
N GLN A 206 -23.60 21.39 23.15
CA GLN A 206 -23.45 22.29 22.01
C GLN A 206 -22.55 21.66 20.94
N GLY A 207 -23.17 20.90 20.04
CA GLY A 207 -22.52 20.34 18.85
C GLY A 207 -23.14 19.01 18.43
N THR A 208 -22.61 18.43 17.35
CA THR A 208 -22.98 17.09 16.81
C THR A 208 -22.53 15.91 17.70
N SER A 209 -22.30 16.14 18.99
CA SER A 209 -21.98 15.09 19.97
C SER A 209 -23.22 14.24 20.24
N SER A 210 -23.06 12.92 20.21
CA SER A 210 -24.10 11.98 20.62
C SER A 210 -24.30 12.03 22.13
N ALA A 211 -25.54 11.85 22.59
CA ALA A 211 -25.87 11.83 24.02
C ALA A 211 -25.07 10.78 24.81
N VAL A 212 -24.70 9.66 24.17
CA VAL A 212 -23.81 8.63 24.73
C VAL A 212 -22.37 9.16 24.92
N GLY A 213 -21.87 9.96 23.97
CA GLY A 213 -20.51 10.48 23.98
C GLY A 213 -20.20 11.34 25.21
N ASN A 214 -21.21 12.06 25.71
CA ASN A 214 -21.07 12.96 26.85
C ASN A 214 -20.79 12.20 28.17
N TYR A 215 -21.19 10.93 28.31
CA TYR A 215 -21.01 10.15 29.54
C TYR A 215 -19.77 9.23 29.55
N ILE A 216 -18.92 9.26 28.51
CA ILE A 216 -17.70 8.44 28.43
C ILE A 216 -16.73 8.78 29.57
N GLY A 217 -16.35 10.06 29.70
CA GLY A 217 -15.44 10.54 30.75
C GLY A 217 -15.95 10.26 32.17
N PRO A 218 -17.20 10.66 32.51
CA PRO A 218 -17.83 10.35 33.79
C PRO A 218 -17.81 8.85 34.15
N MET A 219 -18.13 7.96 33.19
CA MET A 219 -18.16 6.51 33.44
C MET A 219 -16.76 5.90 33.63
N LEU A 220 -15.75 6.37 32.90
CA LEU A 220 -14.35 5.92 33.09
C LEU A 220 -13.84 6.33 34.48
N ALA A 221 -14.11 7.56 34.91
CA ALA A 221 -13.77 8.05 36.24
C ALA A 221 -14.52 7.26 37.34
N ALA A 222 -15.84 7.08 37.19
CA ALA A 222 -16.66 6.30 38.13
C ALA A 222 -16.17 4.85 38.28
N ARG A 223 -15.86 4.17 37.17
CA ARG A 223 -15.42 2.77 37.19
C ARG A 223 -14.02 2.63 37.81
N ALA A 224 -13.10 3.56 37.52
CA ALA A 224 -11.77 3.58 38.11
C ALA A 224 -11.83 3.84 39.63
N LEU A 225 -12.62 4.84 40.07
CA LEU A 225 -12.85 5.13 41.49
C LEU A 225 -13.51 3.94 42.21
N ALA A 226 -14.51 3.29 41.62
CA ALA A 226 -15.15 2.11 42.21
C ALA A 226 -14.17 0.95 42.42
N ALA A 227 -13.18 0.80 41.52
CA ALA A 227 -12.15 -0.23 41.63
C ALA A 227 -11.13 0.06 42.74
N THR A 228 -10.79 1.33 42.97
CA THR A 228 -9.80 1.72 43.99
C THR A 228 -10.40 1.92 45.37
N SER A 229 -11.69 2.29 45.47
CA SER A 229 -12.44 2.50 46.73
C SER A 229 -13.26 1.29 47.21
N GLY A 230 -13.16 0.13 46.54
CA GLY A 230 -13.97 -1.05 46.89
C GLY A 230 -15.49 -0.86 46.74
N GLY A 231 -15.92 0.13 45.93
CA GLY A 231 -17.33 0.49 45.76
C GLY A 231 -17.94 1.31 46.89
N ASN A 232 -17.15 1.84 47.83
CA ASN A 232 -17.63 2.74 48.88
C ASN A 232 -17.72 4.20 48.36
N ALA A 233 -18.91 4.79 48.37
CA ALA A 233 -19.12 6.16 47.88
C ALA A 233 -18.38 7.22 48.71
N ALA A 234 -18.27 7.04 50.04
CA ALA A 234 -17.58 7.97 50.92
C ALA A 234 -16.05 7.96 50.68
N ASP A 235 -15.47 6.78 50.50
CA ASP A 235 -14.05 6.64 50.16
C ASP A 235 -13.78 7.17 48.74
N ALA A 236 -14.67 6.93 47.78
CA ALA A 236 -14.56 7.47 46.42
C ALA A 236 -14.54 9.00 46.38
N LEU A 237 -15.33 9.68 47.23
CA LEU A 237 -15.30 11.13 47.37
C LEU A 237 -13.96 11.63 47.94
N ARG A 238 -13.38 10.94 48.94
CA ARG A 238 -12.06 11.27 49.50
C ARG A 238 -10.93 11.05 48.48
N VAL A 239 -10.96 9.93 47.75
CA VAL A 239 -10.01 9.63 46.67
C VAL A 239 -10.11 10.66 45.54
N LEU A 240 -11.33 11.03 45.12
CA LEU A 240 -11.56 12.05 44.10
C LEU A 240 -10.99 13.41 44.51
N GLN A 241 -11.19 13.83 45.76
CA GLN A 241 -10.58 15.07 46.28
C GLN A 241 -9.06 15.02 46.22
N HIS A 242 -8.43 13.90 46.59
CA HIS A 242 -6.98 13.74 46.55
C HIS A 242 -6.44 13.72 45.10
N VAL A 243 -7.16 13.13 44.15
CA VAL A 243 -6.85 13.22 42.70
C VAL A 243 -6.86 14.68 42.22
N THR A 244 -7.82 15.49 42.66
CA THR A 244 -7.90 16.91 42.29
C THR A 244 -6.76 17.75 42.88
N GLN A 245 -6.40 17.50 44.15
CA GLN A 245 -5.54 18.39 44.94
C GLN A 245 -4.06 17.99 45.03
N ALA A 246 -3.74 16.69 44.98
CA ALA A 246 -2.40 16.17 45.33
C ALA A 246 -1.72 15.37 44.20
N VAL A 247 -2.42 15.06 43.10
CA VAL A 247 -1.79 14.48 41.90
C VAL A 247 -1.33 15.64 41.00
N HIS A 248 -0.02 15.88 40.94
CA HIS A 248 0.62 16.87 40.06
C HIS A 248 1.90 16.30 39.40
N PHE A 249 2.37 16.95 38.33
CA PHE A 249 3.49 16.48 37.48
C PHE A 249 4.58 17.55 37.28
N ASP A 250 4.81 18.37 38.29
CA ASP A 250 5.90 19.35 38.30
C ASP A 250 7.21 18.74 38.85
N ALA A 251 8.29 19.53 38.87
CA ALA A 251 9.57 19.07 39.39
C ALA A 251 9.52 18.73 40.89
N ALA A 252 8.60 19.33 41.66
CA ALA A 252 8.45 19.09 43.09
C ALA A 252 7.86 17.70 43.38
N ALA A 253 6.88 17.23 42.58
CA ALA A 253 6.31 15.89 42.69
C ALA A 253 7.33 14.74 42.55
N PHE A 254 8.46 15.00 41.89
CA PHE A 254 9.53 14.03 41.65
C PHE A 254 10.84 14.35 42.39
N ALA A 255 10.88 15.41 43.20
CA ALA A 255 12.06 15.74 44.00
C ALA A 255 12.26 14.68 45.11
N ALA A 256 13.52 14.41 45.45
CA ALA A 256 13.81 13.66 46.66
C ALA A 256 13.37 14.49 47.88
N PRO A 257 12.75 13.89 48.92
CA PRO A 257 12.42 14.63 50.12
C PRO A 257 13.71 15.21 50.71
N ALA A 258 13.77 16.53 50.86
CA ALA A 258 14.86 17.17 51.57
C ALA A 258 14.92 16.58 52.99
N PRO A 259 16.11 16.24 53.51
CA PRO A 259 16.22 15.79 54.89
C PRO A 259 15.69 16.92 55.78
N ALA A 260 14.61 16.64 56.50
CA ALA A 260 14.05 17.61 57.44
C ALA A 260 15.16 18.04 58.41
N PRO A 261 15.28 19.32 58.76
CA PRO A 261 16.31 19.78 59.69
C PRO A 261 16.11 19.04 61.01
N SER A 262 17.04 18.14 61.32
CA SER A 262 17.06 17.42 62.59
C SER A 262 17.30 18.46 63.69
N ASN A 263 16.26 18.76 64.47
CA ASN A 263 16.36 19.67 65.60
C ASN A 263 17.53 19.24 66.49
N GLU A 264 18.45 20.18 66.72
CA GLU A 264 19.62 19.95 67.56
C GLU A 264 19.21 19.74 69.01
N GLY A 265 19.19 18.49 69.44
CA GLY A 265 19.01 18.06 70.83
C GLY A 265 20.29 17.45 71.36
N SER A 266 21.35 18.25 71.51
CA SER A 266 22.65 17.79 71.99
C SER A 266 22.59 17.27 73.43
N THR A 267 23.16 16.10 73.71
CA THR A 267 24.16 15.96 74.79
C THR A 267 24.93 14.63 74.76
N HIS A 268 26.23 14.76 75.04
CA HIS A 268 27.20 13.75 75.50
C HIS A 268 27.84 12.73 74.53
N SER A 269 29.08 13.09 74.17
CA SER A 269 30.19 12.24 73.72
C SER A 269 30.49 11.04 74.62
N THR A 270 30.83 9.91 74.00
CA THR A 270 32.18 9.28 73.93
C THR A 270 32.14 8.26 72.78
N GLY A 271 33.16 8.02 71.95
CA GLY A 271 34.50 8.59 71.86
C GLY A 271 35.57 7.50 71.70
N THR A 272 35.89 7.08 70.47
CA THR A 272 37.25 6.64 70.00
C THR A 272 37.24 6.25 68.51
N SER A 273 38.10 6.93 67.75
CA SER A 273 39.10 6.46 66.75
C SER A 273 39.04 5.01 66.21
N SER A 274 39.46 4.70 64.97
CA SER A 274 40.56 5.33 64.19
C SER A 274 40.54 5.02 62.67
N LEU A 275 41.13 5.95 61.88
CA LEU A 275 41.93 5.77 60.63
C LEU A 275 41.37 4.93 59.44
N GLY A 276 41.58 5.28 58.16
CA GLY A 276 42.32 6.40 57.55
C GLY A 276 42.95 6.00 56.21
N MET A 277 43.03 6.93 55.25
CA MET A 277 43.58 6.79 53.87
C MET A 277 42.71 5.98 52.85
N GLY A 278 42.67 6.34 51.56
CA GLY A 278 43.27 7.52 50.93
C GLY A 278 43.28 7.50 49.39
N ARG A 279 42.30 8.19 48.78
CA ARG A 279 42.38 9.11 47.61
C ARG A 279 43.11 8.73 46.29
N LEU A 280 42.52 9.26 45.20
CA LEU A 280 43.06 9.53 43.84
C LEU A 280 43.13 8.34 42.86
N PHE A 281 42.40 8.44 41.75
CA PHE A 281 42.96 8.94 40.48
C PHE A 281 41.83 9.53 39.60
N ASP A 282 42.18 10.46 38.73
CA ASP A 282 41.28 11.11 37.78
C ASP A 282 41.92 11.13 36.37
N GLU A 283 41.04 11.19 35.38
CA GLU A 283 41.21 11.72 34.01
C GLU A 283 42.13 11.11 32.92
N THR A 284 41.52 11.06 31.72
CA THR A 284 42.07 11.17 30.33
C THR A 284 42.56 9.95 29.49
N ALA A 285 41.88 9.84 28.32
CA ALA A 285 42.41 9.73 26.95
C ALA A 285 43.01 8.43 26.34
N SER A 286 42.30 7.95 25.32
CA SER A 286 42.78 7.62 23.95
C SER A 286 43.77 6.47 23.66
N ALA A 287 43.18 5.41 23.09
CA ALA A 287 43.48 4.85 21.76
C ALA A 287 44.62 3.81 21.53
N THR A 288 44.38 3.03 20.46
CA THR A 288 45.27 2.11 19.69
C THR A 288 45.47 0.66 20.17
N SER A 289 45.00 -0.28 19.30
CA SER A 289 45.65 -1.51 18.80
C SER A 289 46.24 -2.56 19.78
N SER A 290 46.31 -3.87 19.51
CA SER A 290 45.79 -4.74 18.43
C SER A 290 46.09 -6.22 18.75
N GLN A 291 45.20 -7.15 18.38
CA GLN A 291 45.48 -8.61 18.23
C GLN A 291 45.86 -9.37 19.55
N ARG A 292 45.80 -10.72 19.67
CA ARG A 292 45.61 -11.83 18.72
C ARG A 292 45.23 -13.14 19.47
N SER A 293 44.34 -13.99 18.90
CA SER A 293 44.24 -15.48 19.12
C SER A 293 44.02 -16.00 20.56
N SER A 294 43.52 -17.22 20.86
CA SER A 294 42.97 -18.38 20.13
C SER A 294 41.97 -19.08 21.10
N ALA A 295 40.76 -19.51 20.74
CA ALA A 295 40.34 -20.62 19.85
C ALA A 295 40.25 -22.00 20.55
N SER A 296 39.16 -22.74 20.22
CA SER A 296 38.89 -24.18 20.50
C SER A 296 38.57 -24.57 21.97
N ASP A 297 37.76 -25.61 22.26
CA ASP A 297 36.77 -26.31 21.42
C ASP A 297 35.75 -27.14 22.25
N LEU A 298 34.58 -27.38 21.64
CA LEU A 298 33.69 -28.58 21.63
C LEU A 298 33.45 -29.52 22.86
N GLY A 299 32.21 -30.03 22.93
CA GLY A 299 31.77 -31.18 23.74
C GLY A 299 30.57 -30.85 24.65
N LEU A 300 29.30 -30.80 24.21
CA LEU A 300 28.49 -31.86 23.57
C LEU A 300 28.55 -33.22 24.30
N SER A 301 27.57 -33.53 25.15
CA SER A 301 26.41 -34.39 24.78
C SER A 301 25.64 -34.97 25.98
N HIS A 302 24.30 -34.93 25.90
CA HIS A 302 23.35 -35.99 26.34
C HIS A 302 23.27 -36.40 27.84
N LEU A 303 22.21 -37.08 28.30
CA LEU A 303 20.74 -36.92 28.12
C LEU A 303 20.05 -37.99 28.98
N PHE A 304 18.86 -37.69 29.50
CA PHE A 304 17.91 -38.60 30.16
C PHE A 304 18.35 -39.26 31.50
N GLY A 305 17.35 -39.46 32.36
CA GLY A 305 17.50 -39.98 33.72
C GLY A 305 16.28 -39.61 34.57
N GLU A 306 15.09 -40.02 34.13
CA GLU A 306 13.87 -39.93 34.95
C GLU A 306 13.98 -40.85 36.18
N GLY A 307 13.32 -40.47 37.27
CA GLY A 307 13.35 -41.23 38.52
C GLY A 307 12.47 -40.59 39.59
N GLU A 308 11.16 -40.80 39.49
CA GLU A 308 10.23 -40.58 40.62
C GLU A 308 10.58 -41.54 41.78
N THR A 309 10.41 -41.11 43.03
CA THR A 309 9.59 -41.82 44.05
C THR A 309 9.54 -41.10 45.40
N ASP A 310 8.41 -41.26 46.08
CA ASP A 310 8.11 -40.79 47.44
C ASP A 310 8.83 -41.58 48.55
N GLY A 311 8.79 -41.06 49.79
CA GLY A 311 9.06 -41.82 51.02
C GLY A 311 9.94 -41.06 52.01
N ALA A 312 9.42 -40.16 52.85
CA ALA A 312 8.69 -40.45 54.09
C ALA A 312 9.51 -41.12 55.22
N SER A 313 9.88 -40.30 56.21
CA SER A 313 9.85 -40.62 57.66
C SER A 313 10.73 -41.74 58.23
N ARG A 314 11.77 -41.36 59.01
CA ARG A 314 11.71 -41.43 60.50
C ARG A 314 12.96 -40.87 61.22
N SER A 315 12.71 -40.42 62.44
CA SER A 315 13.66 -39.98 63.47
C SER A 315 14.33 -41.14 64.22
N VAL A 316 15.46 -40.85 64.90
CA VAL A 316 15.61 -40.98 66.37
C VAL A 316 16.99 -40.45 66.82
N ASP A 317 16.94 -39.51 67.78
CA ASP A 317 17.85 -39.13 68.88
C ASP A 317 19.37 -39.40 68.85
N GLN A 318 20.15 -38.42 69.33
CA GLN A 318 20.71 -38.50 70.69
C GLN A 318 21.36 -37.21 71.26
N HIS A 319 21.16 -37.03 72.57
CA HIS A 319 21.96 -36.28 73.57
C HIS A 319 22.05 -34.73 73.58
N SER A 320 21.25 -34.17 74.50
CA SER A 320 21.52 -32.98 75.32
C SER A 320 22.66 -33.26 76.35
N PRO A 321 23.24 -32.29 77.14
CA PRO A 321 22.43 -31.49 78.10
C PRO A 321 22.94 -30.10 78.60
N ASN A 322 22.02 -29.34 79.22
CA ASN A 322 22.14 -28.55 80.48
C ASN A 322 23.02 -27.27 80.57
N SER A 323 22.67 -26.18 81.31
CA SER A 323 21.41 -25.74 82.00
C SER A 323 21.48 -24.27 82.50
N LEU A 324 20.35 -23.77 83.06
CA LEU A 324 20.17 -22.73 84.11
C LEU A 324 20.31 -21.22 83.71
N SER A 325 19.51 -20.27 84.25
CA SER A 325 18.26 -20.34 85.03
C SER A 325 17.62 -18.98 85.39
N ARG A 326 16.28 -18.98 85.62
CA ARG A 326 15.50 -18.13 86.60
C ARG A 326 15.38 -16.61 86.29
N GLN A 327 14.38 -15.85 86.76
CA GLN A 327 13.30 -16.13 87.74
C GLN A 327 12.05 -15.23 87.53
N SER A 328 10.85 -15.80 87.76
CA SER A 328 9.71 -15.28 88.57
C SER A 328 9.01 -13.92 88.34
N SER A 329 7.73 -13.68 88.70
CA SER A 329 6.48 -14.48 88.85
C SER A 329 5.44 -13.72 89.71
N LEU A 330 4.16 -14.17 89.67
CA LEU A 330 3.03 -13.90 90.58
C LEU A 330 2.13 -12.67 90.24
N SER A 331 0.90 -12.54 90.76
CA SER A 331 -0.33 -13.36 90.54
C SER A 331 -1.46 -12.99 91.53
N VAL A 332 -2.72 -12.85 91.08
CA VAL A 332 -3.93 -13.00 91.93
C VAL A 332 -5.10 -13.61 91.14
N GLN A 333 -5.85 -14.51 91.79
CA GLN A 333 -7.12 -15.09 91.34
C GLN A 333 -8.29 -14.41 92.08
N TYR A 334 -9.48 -14.38 91.49
CA TYR A 334 -10.75 -14.87 92.06
C TYR A 334 -11.86 -14.72 90.99
N GLY A 335 -12.92 -15.51 91.07
CA GLY A 335 -14.05 -15.41 90.12
C GLY A 335 -15.40 -15.44 90.82
N SER A 336 -16.41 -14.87 90.18
CA SER A 336 -17.83 -15.23 90.32
C SER A 336 -18.66 -14.56 89.22
N ASP A 337 -19.85 -15.11 88.99
CA ASP A 337 -20.84 -14.76 87.97
C ASP A 337 -21.14 -13.27 87.76
N GLY A 338 -21.47 -12.92 86.52
CA GLY A 338 -21.90 -11.58 86.12
C GLY A 338 -22.49 -11.54 84.71
N SER A 339 -23.76 -11.90 84.56
CA SER A 339 -24.47 -11.84 83.27
C SER A 339 -24.54 -10.41 82.74
N SER A 340 -23.89 -10.15 81.60
CA SER A 340 -24.14 -8.97 80.77
C SER A 340 -23.95 -9.31 79.28
N ARG A 341 -25.08 -9.41 78.56
CA ARG A 341 -25.07 -9.41 77.09
C ARG A 341 -24.55 -8.07 76.59
N SER A 342 -23.29 -8.01 76.17
CA SER A 342 -22.86 -7.01 75.19
C SER A 342 -22.88 -7.68 73.82
N LEU A 343 -23.75 -7.18 72.94
CA LEU A 343 -23.74 -7.55 71.53
C LEU A 343 -22.46 -7.02 70.90
N THR A 344 -21.47 -7.87 70.67
CA THR A 344 -20.41 -7.58 69.71
C THR A 344 -21.05 -7.48 68.33
N ALA A 345 -21.38 -6.26 67.94
CA ALA A 345 -21.63 -5.94 66.54
C ALA A 345 -20.42 -6.41 65.71
N PRO A 346 -20.62 -6.92 64.48
CA PRO A 346 -19.49 -7.08 63.57
C PRO A 346 -18.79 -5.72 63.41
N PRO A 347 -17.46 -5.68 63.26
CA PRO A 347 -16.78 -4.40 63.05
C PRO A 347 -17.38 -3.71 61.83
N MET A 348 -17.89 -2.50 62.05
CA MET A 348 -18.25 -1.59 60.97
C MET A 348 -17.03 -1.44 60.05
N PRO A 349 -17.21 -1.34 58.71
CA PRO A 349 -16.07 -1.20 57.81
C PRO A 349 -15.29 0.07 58.16
N GLU A 350 -14.06 -0.09 58.64
CA GLU A 350 -13.14 1.02 58.81
C GLU A 350 -12.90 1.64 57.42
N GLY A 351 -13.22 2.93 57.30
CA GLY A 351 -12.98 3.66 56.05
C GLY A 351 -11.48 3.74 55.76
N MET A 352 -11.13 3.88 54.48
CA MET A 352 -9.75 3.94 54.01
C MET A 352 -8.89 4.96 54.80
N SER A 353 -7.67 4.59 55.19
CA SER A 353 -6.70 5.49 55.85
C SER A 353 -6.14 6.52 54.87
N ASP A 354 -5.60 7.64 55.35
CA ASP A 354 -5.14 8.74 54.47
C ASP A 354 -4.03 8.32 53.50
N ALA A 355 -3.09 7.47 53.95
CA ALA A 355 -2.08 6.87 53.08
C ALA A 355 -2.70 5.89 52.04
N GLY A 356 -3.76 5.18 52.43
CA GLY A 356 -4.56 4.37 51.52
C GLY A 356 -5.28 5.22 50.47
N VAL A 357 -5.87 6.35 50.87
CA VAL A 357 -6.55 7.32 49.97
C VAL A 357 -5.56 7.91 48.97
N ALA A 358 -4.35 8.27 49.41
CA ALA A 358 -3.29 8.75 48.54
C ALA A 358 -2.85 7.69 47.51
N SER A 359 -2.63 6.44 47.95
CA SER A 359 -2.27 5.34 47.05
C SER A 359 -3.41 5.00 46.07
N ALA A 360 -4.66 5.01 46.54
CA ALA A 360 -5.86 4.82 45.71
C ALA A 360 -6.04 5.95 44.68
N ALA A 361 -5.67 7.19 45.00
CA ALA A 361 -5.69 8.31 44.06
C ALA A 361 -4.66 8.12 42.94
N TRP A 362 -3.40 7.79 43.27
CA TRP A 362 -2.38 7.46 42.27
C TRP A 362 -2.74 6.22 41.44
N ARG A 363 -3.35 5.20 42.06
CA ARG A 363 -3.87 4.03 41.33
C ARG A 363 -5.03 4.39 40.38
N THR A 364 -5.89 5.34 40.77
CA THR A 364 -6.97 5.85 39.91
C THR A 364 -6.39 6.59 38.70
N ALA A 365 -5.37 7.44 38.91
CA ALA A 365 -4.66 8.12 37.82
C ALA A 365 -3.96 7.13 36.87
N GLN A 366 -3.30 6.09 37.41
CA GLN A 366 -2.71 4.99 36.65
C GLN A 366 -3.73 4.28 35.74
N LEU A 367 -4.87 3.84 36.30
CA LEU A 367 -5.95 3.18 35.55
C LEU A 367 -6.53 4.08 34.45
N LEU A 368 -6.78 5.35 34.75
CA LEU A 368 -7.28 6.33 33.79
C LEU A 368 -6.30 6.59 32.64
N SER A 369 -4.98 6.60 32.91
CA SER A 369 -3.94 6.85 31.90
C SER A 369 -3.89 5.84 30.75
N ARG A 370 -4.48 4.64 30.92
CA ARG A 370 -4.54 3.58 29.91
C ARG A 370 -5.18 4.07 28.62
N SER A 371 -6.40 4.61 28.70
CA SER A 371 -7.13 5.14 27.55
C SER A 371 -6.85 6.63 27.34
N HIS A 372 -7.20 7.17 26.16
CA HIS A 372 -7.07 8.61 25.94
C HIS A 372 -8.16 9.39 26.70
N HIS A 373 -9.43 8.99 26.55
CA HIS A 373 -10.57 9.57 27.27
C HIS A 373 -10.41 9.53 28.80
N GLY A 374 -9.82 8.47 29.33
CA GLY A 374 -9.51 8.38 30.77
C GLY A 374 -8.44 9.39 31.20
N PHE A 375 -7.38 9.59 30.40
CA PHE A 375 -6.37 10.60 30.70
C PHE A 375 -6.92 12.04 30.54
N GLU A 376 -7.77 12.30 29.56
CA GLU A 376 -8.49 13.59 29.42
C GLU A 376 -9.42 13.85 30.61
N ALA A 377 -10.15 12.83 31.07
CA ALA A 377 -10.95 12.91 32.29
C ALA A 377 -10.08 13.18 33.53
N LEU A 378 -8.94 12.50 33.68
CA LEU A 378 -7.97 12.78 34.75
C LEU A 378 -7.49 14.23 34.72
N THR A 379 -7.03 14.73 33.58
CA THR A 379 -6.56 16.13 33.46
C THR A 379 -7.66 17.15 33.70
N SER A 380 -8.93 16.80 33.45
CA SER A 380 -10.10 17.65 33.73
C SER A 380 -10.50 17.65 35.20
N LEU A 381 -10.09 16.63 35.98
CA LEU A 381 -10.29 16.55 37.43
C LEU A 381 -9.17 17.21 38.25
N MET A 382 -7.98 17.37 37.67
CA MET A 382 -6.81 17.95 38.34
C MET A 382 -6.91 19.47 38.46
N GLN A 383 -6.54 20.03 39.62
CA GLN A 383 -6.43 21.49 39.79
C GLN A 383 -5.25 22.11 39.03
N ALA A 384 -4.16 21.35 38.87
CA ALA A 384 -2.96 21.74 38.13
C ALA A 384 -2.63 20.70 37.03
N PRO A 385 -3.30 20.74 35.87
CA PRO A 385 -3.05 19.81 34.78
C PRO A 385 -1.62 19.99 34.20
N PRO A 386 -0.99 18.92 33.69
CA PRO A 386 0.31 19.01 33.04
C PRO A 386 0.23 19.88 31.78
N THR A 387 1.29 20.64 31.50
CA THR A 387 1.41 21.41 30.25
C THR A 387 1.30 20.47 29.03
N PRO A 388 0.85 20.93 27.85
CA PRO A 388 0.71 20.07 26.66
C PRO A 388 2.00 19.31 26.28
N GLU A 389 3.16 19.91 26.52
CA GLU A 389 4.49 19.32 26.29
C GLU A 389 4.81 18.20 27.30
N HIS A 390 4.40 18.37 28.56
CA HIS A 390 4.60 17.39 29.63
C HIS A 390 3.50 16.32 29.68
N ALA A 391 2.30 16.58 29.16
CA ALA A 391 1.16 15.68 29.21
C ALA A 391 1.44 14.28 28.63
N HIS A 392 2.18 14.20 27.52
CA HIS A 392 2.62 12.91 26.97
C HIS A 392 3.62 12.18 27.88
N THR A 393 4.55 12.91 28.52
CA THR A 393 5.55 12.37 29.44
C THR A 393 4.90 11.91 30.75
N ALA A 394 3.97 12.69 31.31
CA ALA A 394 3.17 12.35 32.48
C ALA A 394 2.30 11.09 32.23
N ARG A 395 1.65 11.00 31.07
CA ARG A 395 0.91 9.80 30.67
C ARG A 395 1.84 8.59 30.50
N ALA A 396 3.05 8.77 29.96
CA ALA A 396 4.03 7.71 29.85
C ALA A 396 4.48 7.19 31.23
N PHE A 397 4.72 8.09 32.19
CA PHE A 397 5.02 7.74 33.58
C PHE A 397 3.89 6.93 34.22
N LEU A 398 2.63 7.41 34.17
CA LEU A 398 1.48 6.72 34.73
C LEU A 398 1.25 5.32 34.12
N GLN A 399 1.38 5.20 32.79
CA GLN A 399 1.26 3.90 32.11
C GLN A 399 2.40 2.94 32.47
N ALA A 400 3.62 3.45 32.67
CA ALA A 400 4.75 2.65 33.07
C ALA A 400 4.58 2.15 34.53
N ALA A 401 4.15 3.02 35.44
CA ALA A 401 3.83 2.66 36.81
C ALA A 401 2.70 1.62 36.89
N ASP A 402 1.64 1.76 36.08
CA ASP A 402 0.56 0.77 35.99
C ASP A 402 1.03 -0.61 35.48
N HIS A 403 1.99 -0.63 34.55
CA HIS A 403 2.53 -1.87 33.97
C HIS A 403 3.45 -2.63 34.92
N VAL A 404 4.07 -1.94 35.89
CA VAL A 404 4.94 -2.54 36.92
C VAL A 404 4.17 -2.81 38.23
N HIS A 405 2.98 -2.24 38.40
CA HIS A 405 2.17 -2.39 39.61
C HIS A 405 1.84 -3.85 39.93
N THR A 406 2.13 -4.26 41.16
CA THR A 406 1.74 -5.55 41.73
C THR A 406 0.82 -5.33 42.93
N ALA A 407 0.08 -6.35 43.36
CA ALA A 407 -0.76 -6.27 44.56
C ALA A 407 0.01 -5.95 45.85
N ALA A 408 1.34 -6.07 45.87
CA ALA A 408 2.20 -5.67 46.97
C ALA A 408 2.74 -4.23 46.85
N THR A 409 2.56 -3.55 45.71
CA THR A 409 3.08 -2.22 45.43
C THR A 409 2.16 -1.13 46.01
N SER A 410 2.14 -1.01 47.34
CA SER A 410 1.44 0.07 48.07
C SER A 410 2.31 1.32 48.19
N ALA A 411 2.38 2.11 47.12
CA ALA A 411 3.07 3.41 47.13
C ALA A 411 2.06 4.56 47.19
N ALA A 412 2.30 5.53 48.07
CA ALA A 412 1.47 6.72 48.24
C ALA A 412 1.93 7.92 47.39
N ASP A 413 3.16 7.88 46.84
CA ASP A 413 3.74 8.95 46.02
C ASP A 413 4.59 8.40 44.84
N PRO A 414 4.99 9.25 43.87
CA PRO A 414 5.82 8.85 42.73
C PRO A 414 7.25 8.44 43.12
N THR A 415 7.78 9.01 44.19
CA THR A 415 9.18 8.81 44.62
C THR A 415 9.37 7.42 45.24
N ALA A 416 8.42 6.94 46.05
CA ALA A 416 8.36 5.56 46.54
C ALA A 416 8.20 4.55 45.40
N LEU A 417 7.44 4.86 44.34
CA LEU A 417 7.37 4.00 43.14
C LEU A 417 8.73 3.88 42.43
N LEU A 418 9.46 4.98 42.29
CA LEU A 418 10.81 4.99 41.70
C LEU A 418 11.83 4.23 42.56
N HIS A 419 11.72 4.31 43.89
CA HIS A 419 12.58 3.56 44.83
C HIS A 419 12.24 2.07 44.88
N ALA A 420 10.96 1.69 44.80
CA ALA A 420 10.53 0.29 44.77
C ALA A 420 10.99 -0.46 43.51
N HIS A 421 11.27 0.27 42.42
CA HIS A 421 11.66 -0.29 41.12
C HIS A 421 12.91 0.43 40.57
N PRO A 422 14.11 0.16 41.12
CA PRO A 422 15.34 0.78 40.66
C PRO A 422 15.71 0.35 39.22
N PRO A 423 16.51 1.15 38.48
CA PRO A 423 16.92 0.83 37.12
C PRO A 423 17.61 -0.54 37.02
N GLY A 424 17.27 -1.32 36.00
CA GLY A 424 17.81 -2.68 35.82
C GLY A 424 17.17 -3.77 36.70
N SER A 425 16.23 -3.43 37.59
CA SER A 425 15.40 -4.41 38.30
C SER A 425 14.23 -4.92 37.44
N GLY A 426 13.50 -5.91 37.95
CA GLY A 426 12.27 -6.44 37.35
C GLY A 426 12.48 -7.57 36.34
N THR A 427 11.37 -8.12 35.83
CA THR A 427 11.38 -9.17 34.80
C THR A 427 11.61 -8.58 33.40
N GLN A 428 11.91 -9.43 32.41
CA GLN A 428 12.06 -9.00 31.01
C GLN A 428 10.80 -8.27 30.47
N ALA A 429 9.62 -8.56 31.00
CA ALA A 429 8.37 -7.88 30.62
C ALA A 429 8.18 -6.51 31.30
N ALA A 430 8.84 -6.26 32.44
CA ALA A 430 8.76 -5.02 33.21
C ALA A 430 9.94 -4.07 32.97
N SER A 431 11.08 -4.57 32.49
CA SER A 431 12.34 -3.83 32.32
C SER A 431 12.18 -2.54 31.50
N LEU A 432 11.43 -2.58 30.38
CA LEU A 432 11.16 -1.39 29.57
C LEU A 432 10.34 -0.37 30.35
N ALA A 433 9.27 -0.78 31.03
CA ALA A 433 8.42 0.10 31.81
C ALA A 433 9.19 0.77 32.96
N ILE A 434 10.04 0.03 33.67
CA ILE A 434 10.92 0.60 34.72
C ILE A 434 11.84 1.68 34.12
N ASN A 435 12.51 1.39 33.01
CA ASN A 435 13.39 2.37 32.34
C ASN A 435 12.62 3.60 31.82
N VAL A 436 11.37 3.43 31.35
CA VAL A 436 10.48 4.54 30.94
C VAL A 436 10.10 5.39 32.14
N MET A 437 9.76 4.77 33.28
CA MET A 437 9.35 5.47 34.49
C MET A 437 10.46 6.41 35.00
N HIS A 438 11.71 5.91 35.06
CA HIS A 438 12.89 6.73 35.40
C HIS A 438 13.18 7.81 34.34
N ALA A 439 13.14 7.48 33.05
CA ALA A 439 13.38 8.46 31.99
C ALA A 439 12.30 9.57 31.92
N ALA A 440 11.04 9.24 32.23
CA ALA A 440 9.94 10.18 32.29
C ALA A 440 10.07 11.11 33.51
N ALA A 441 10.45 10.58 34.67
CA ALA A 441 10.71 11.37 35.87
C ALA A 441 11.83 12.40 35.66
N LEU A 442 12.97 12.00 35.06
CA LEU A 442 14.06 12.92 34.69
C LEU A 442 13.54 14.06 33.79
N LYS A 443 12.74 13.72 32.76
CA LYS A 443 12.19 14.71 31.83
C LYS A 443 11.17 15.64 32.50
N LEU A 444 10.35 15.15 33.45
CA LEU A 444 9.38 15.98 34.19
C LEU A 444 10.05 16.91 35.22
N ARG A 445 11.25 16.56 35.71
CA ARG A 445 12.11 17.47 36.50
C ARG A 445 12.82 18.54 35.66
N GLY A 446 12.79 18.43 34.33
CA GLY A 446 13.56 19.30 33.43
C GLY A 446 15.05 18.90 33.28
N GLU A 447 15.44 17.70 33.70
CA GLU A 447 16.81 17.20 33.56
C GLU A 447 17.11 16.76 32.10
N PRO A 448 18.37 16.89 31.61
CA PRO A 448 18.72 16.52 30.24
C PRO A 448 18.63 14.99 30.03
N VAL A 449 17.88 14.59 29.01
CA VAL A 449 17.61 13.18 28.68
C VAL A 449 18.69 12.62 27.75
N GLY A 450 19.48 11.66 28.23
CA GLY A 450 20.51 10.98 27.44
C GLY A 450 19.95 10.14 26.27
N ALA A 451 20.83 9.77 25.33
CA ALA A 451 20.45 9.07 24.10
C ALA A 451 19.65 7.77 24.32
N GLN A 452 20.02 7.00 25.34
CA GLN A 452 19.35 5.75 25.71
C GLN A 452 17.97 6.01 26.32
N GLN A 453 17.86 6.98 27.23
CA GLN A 453 16.61 7.39 27.85
C GLN A 453 15.63 7.95 26.80
N ALA A 454 16.13 8.72 25.84
CA ALA A 454 15.36 9.21 24.69
C ALA A 454 14.85 8.05 23.82
N GLY A 455 15.70 7.05 23.54
CA GLY A 455 15.32 5.82 22.83
C GLY A 455 14.22 5.02 23.54
N VAL A 456 14.28 4.94 24.87
CA VAL A 456 13.29 4.25 25.71
C VAL A 456 11.94 5.00 25.74
N LEU A 457 11.95 6.32 25.97
CA LEU A 457 10.74 7.15 25.90
C LEU A 457 10.10 7.11 24.51
N PHE A 458 10.91 7.20 23.45
CA PHE A 458 10.44 7.09 22.07
C PHE A 458 9.77 5.74 21.83
N ALA A 459 10.36 4.62 22.28
CA ALA A 459 9.74 3.31 22.17
C ALA A 459 8.37 3.23 22.89
N TRP A 460 8.26 3.82 24.09
CA TRP A 460 7.00 3.83 24.82
C TRP A 460 5.91 4.67 24.15
N HIS A 461 6.27 5.84 23.61
CA HIS A 461 5.36 6.69 22.83
C HIS A 461 4.92 6.00 21.52
N GLN A 462 5.80 5.24 20.89
CA GLN A 462 5.46 4.35 19.76
C GLN A 462 4.70 3.08 20.21
N GLY A 463 4.23 2.98 21.45
CA GLY A 463 3.39 1.85 21.89
C GLY A 463 4.13 0.52 22.13
N PHE A 464 5.47 0.48 22.09
CA PHE A 464 6.21 -0.70 22.53
C PHE A 464 6.14 -0.81 24.07
N ARG A 465 5.94 -2.03 24.59
CA ARG A 465 5.79 -2.29 26.04
C ARG A 465 6.80 -3.30 26.62
N GLU A 466 7.55 -3.99 25.76
CA GLU A 466 8.58 -4.95 26.14
C GLU A 466 9.87 -4.68 25.34
N ASP A 467 11.03 -4.87 25.97
CA ASP A 467 12.35 -4.87 25.31
C ASP A 467 13.14 -6.12 25.71
N GLY A 468 13.55 -6.89 24.71
CA GLY A 468 14.23 -8.17 24.92
C GLY A 468 14.05 -9.16 23.76
N PRO A 469 14.72 -10.33 23.80
CA PRO A 469 14.69 -11.30 22.71
C PRO A 469 13.27 -11.72 22.32
N GLY A 470 12.93 -11.56 21.03
CA GLY A 470 11.62 -11.92 20.49
C GLY A 470 10.57 -10.80 20.50
N SER A 471 10.73 -9.77 21.34
CA SER A 471 9.83 -8.61 21.42
C SER A 471 9.72 -7.85 20.08
N ASP A 472 8.59 -7.18 19.85
CA ASP A 472 8.38 -6.38 18.64
C ASP A 472 9.35 -5.17 18.56
N LEU A 473 9.83 -4.67 19.70
CA LEU A 473 10.86 -3.62 19.75
C LEU A 473 12.22 -4.16 19.28
N ALA A 474 12.69 -5.27 19.84
CA ALA A 474 13.94 -5.90 19.40
C ALA A 474 13.87 -6.34 17.92
N ASN A 475 12.72 -6.83 17.46
CA ASN A 475 12.46 -7.14 16.05
C ASN A 475 12.54 -5.88 15.16
N THR A 476 12.03 -4.74 15.65
CA THR A 476 12.07 -3.43 14.98
C THR A 476 13.49 -2.89 14.87
N LYS A 477 14.20 -2.74 16.00
CA LYS A 477 15.64 -2.37 16.06
C LYS A 477 16.47 -3.24 15.12
N ALA A 478 16.30 -4.57 15.20
CA ALA A 478 17.01 -5.51 14.34
C ALA A 478 16.65 -5.38 12.85
N ARG A 479 15.39 -5.05 12.51
CA ARG A 479 14.95 -4.84 11.11
C ARG A 479 15.57 -3.58 10.52
N LEU A 480 15.58 -2.48 11.26
CA LEU A 480 16.21 -1.21 10.88
C LEU A 480 17.71 -1.40 10.66
N ALA A 481 18.44 -1.96 11.63
CA ALA A 481 19.88 -2.24 11.48
C ALA A 481 20.22 -3.18 10.31
N LYS A 482 19.28 -4.06 9.92
CA LYS A 482 19.41 -4.91 8.72
C LYS A 482 19.03 -4.19 7.42
N PHE A 483 18.18 -3.17 7.48
CA PHE A 483 17.89 -2.31 6.35
C PHE A 483 19.13 -1.50 5.99
N VAL A 484 19.65 -0.76 6.98
CA VAL A 484 20.85 0.07 6.92
C VAL A 484 22.08 -0.78 6.55
N GLY A 485 22.58 -1.66 7.43
CA GLY A 485 23.84 -2.38 7.20
C GLY A 485 23.82 -3.51 6.15
N ARG A 486 22.68 -3.81 5.50
CA ARG A 486 22.59 -4.93 4.53
C ARG A 486 21.66 -4.75 3.35
N THR A 487 20.64 -3.90 3.41
CA THR A 487 19.64 -3.82 2.33
C THR A 487 19.95 -2.67 1.39
N ILE A 488 20.31 -1.50 1.93
CA ILE A 488 20.81 -0.35 1.17
C ILE A 488 22.14 -0.68 0.45
N PRO A 489 23.24 -1.12 1.12
CA PRO A 489 24.53 -1.43 0.44
C PRO A 489 24.50 -2.64 -0.50
N ARG A 490 23.35 -3.31 -0.64
CA ARG A 490 23.16 -4.42 -1.61
C ARG A 490 22.52 -3.98 -2.92
N VAL A 491 22.21 -2.69 -3.10
CA VAL A 491 21.83 -2.17 -4.42
C VAL A 491 22.99 -2.33 -5.40
N GLU A 492 24.20 -1.91 -5.00
CA GLU A 492 25.43 -1.98 -5.79
C GLU A 492 25.96 -3.41 -5.97
N LYS A 493 25.85 -4.25 -4.94
CA LYS A 493 26.50 -5.58 -4.88
C LYS A 493 25.76 -6.69 -5.67
N GLN A 494 24.97 -6.32 -6.69
CA GLN A 494 24.12 -7.20 -7.51
C GLN A 494 24.85 -7.80 -8.72
N THR A 495 25.89 -8.60 -8.48
CA THR A 495 26.62 -9.29 -9.56
C THR A 495 25.95 -10.60 -10.00
N ALA A 496 26.36 -11.18 -11.14
CA ALA A 496 25.81 -12.45 -11.64
C ALA A 496 25.86 -13.60 -10.61
N GLY A 497 26.92 -13.65 -9.80
CA GLY A 497 27.07 -14.63 -8.70
C GLY A 497 26.09 -14.45 -7.55
N SER A 498 25.39 -13.30 -7.44
CA SER A 498 24.34 -13.09 -6.44
C SER A 498 23.05 -13.86 -6.74
N HIS A 499 22.79 -14.22 -8.01
CA HIS A 499 21.54 -14.83 -8.44
C HIS A 499 21.29 -16.22 -7.84
N PHE A 500 22.32 -17.08 -7.73
CA PHE A 500 22.16 -18.39 -7.08
C PHE A 500 21.77 -18.22 -5.60
N TRP A 501 22.43 -17.30 -4.89
CA TRP A 501 22.08 -16.97 -3.51
C TRP A 501 20.67 -16.40 -3.37
N GLN A 502 20.16 -15.69 -4.38
CA GLN A 502 18.78 -15.17 -4.40
C GLN A 502 17.74 -16.27 -4.55
N MET A 503 17.99 -17.31 -5.36
CA MET A 503 17.09 -18.46 -5.50
C MET A 503 16.82 -19.14 -4.14
N ILE A 504 17.86 -19.26 -3.31
CA ILE A 504 17.75 -19.76 -1.91
C ILE A 504 17.47 -18.66 -0.87
N GLY A 505 17.06 -17.47 -1.31
CA GLY A 505 16.55 -16.41 -0.46
C GLY A 505 17.59 -15.56 0.30
N LYS A 506 18.88 -15.64 -0.05
CA LYS A 506 19.99 -14.81 0.46
C LYS A 506 20.33 -13.66 -0.53
N LYS A 507 21.22 -12.73 -0.16
CA LYS A 507 21.72 -11.60 -0.99
C LYS A 507 20.66 -10.77 -1.76
N LYS A 508 19.50 -10.54 -1.13
CA LYS A 508 18.39 -9.73 -1.67
C LYS A 508 18.66 -8.23 -1.57
N SER A 509 18.18 -7.47 -2.56
CA SER A 509 17.95 -6.02 -2.49
C SER A 509 16.61 -5.67 -3.18
N PRO A 510 15.54 -5.36 -2.42
CA PRO A 510 14.26 -4.93 -2.99
C PRO A 510 14.43 -3.59 -3.73
N LEU A 511 15.22 -2.67 -3.19
CA LEU A 511 15.50 -1.35 -3.78
C LEU A 511 16.04 -1.45 -5.21
N SER A 512 16.88 -2.45 -5.52
CA SER A 512 17.35 -2.66 -6.89
C SER A 512 16.20 -2.83 -7.92
N SER A 513 14.99 -3.19 -7.48
CA SER A 513 13.79 -3.35 -8.32
C SER A 513 13.25 -2.04 -8.85
N ALA A 514 13.66 -0.90 -8.27
CA ALA A 514 13.41 0.44 -8.81
C ALA A 514 13.90 0.61 -10.27
N ALA A 515 14.88 -0.17 -10.71
CA ALA A 515 15.32 -0.20 -12.11
C ALA A 515 14.31 -0.87 -13.08
N LEU A 516 13.21 -1.45 -12.59
CA LEU A 516 12.13 -2.01 -13.43
C LEU A 516 11.04 -0.97 -13.77
N GLY A 517 10.97 0.14 -13.03
CA GLY A 517 9.92 1.15 -13.18
C GLY A 517 8.98 1.27 -11.97
N MET A 518 8.46 2.47 -11.73
CA MET A 518 7.45 2.77 -10.69
C MET A 518 6.03 2.81 -11.25
N HIS A 519 5.87 2.59 -12.56
CA HIS A 519 4.62 2.61 -13.31
C HIS A 519 3.76 3.85 -13.06
N GLY A 520 4.42 5.01 -13.00
CA GLY A 520 3.74 6.29 -12.82
C GLY A 520 3.16 6.55 -11.42
N ALA A 521 3.49 5.77 -10.39
CA ALA A 521 3.00 6.03 -9.02
C ALA A 521 3.39 7.41 -8.46
N GLN A 522 4.46 8.02 -8.99
CA GLN A 522 4.88 9.40 -8.72
C GLN A 522 3.98 10.48 -9.36
N ARG A 523 3.14 10.11 -10.33
CA ARG A 523 2.35 11.05 -11.15
C ARG A 523 1.06 11.48 -10.42
N PRO A 524 0.55 12.69 -10.69
CA PRO A 524 -0.76 13.11 -10.22
C PRO A 524 -1.90 12.31 -10.88
N GLY A 525 -3.14 12.50 -10.43
CA GLY A 525 -4.32 11.92 -11.07
C GLY A 525 -4.45 12.31 -12.54
N LEU A 526 -4.99 11.41 -13.37
CA LEU A 526 -5.19 11.61 -14.82
C LEU A 526 -6.00 12.88 -15.12
N VAL A 527 -7.02 13.20 -14.31
CA VAL A 527 -7.80 14.44 -14.47
C VAL A 527 -6.90 15.67 -14.43
N LYS A 528 -6.05 15.80 -13.40
CA LYS A 528 -5.08 16.91 -13.28
C LYS A 528 -4.06 16.94 -14.41
N GLU A 529 -3.67 15.77 -14.92
CA GLU A 529 -2.80 15.69 -16.10
C GLU A 529 -3.51 16.17 -17.36
N MET A 530 -4.78 15.83 -17.54
CA MET A 530 -5.59 16.35 -18.65
C MET A 530 -5.85 17.84 -18.51
N ASP A 531 -6.08 18.36 -17.31
CA ASP A 531 -6.20 19.81 -17.06
C ASP A 531 -4.90 20.54 -17.40
N ALA A 532 -3.75 20.02 -16.93
CA ALA A 532 -2.44 20.60 -17.20
C ALA A 532 -2.02 20.49 -18.68
N TYR A 533 -2.41 19.40 -19.34
CA TYR A 533 -2.23 19.20 -20.78
C TYR A 533 -3.11 20.17 -21.59
N THR A 534 -4.39 20.30 -21.24
CA THR A 534 -5.32 21.25 -21.87
C THR A 534 -4.84 22.69 -21.70
N ALA A 535 -4.38 23.06 -20.51
CA ALA A 535 -3.81 24.37 -20.25
C ALA A 535 -2.55 24.63 -21.10
N ALA A 536 -1.66 23.63 -21.22
CA ALA A 536 -0.47 23.72 -22.07
C ALA A 536 -0.82 23.82 -23.57
N LEU A 537 -1.77 23.03 -24.06
CA LEU A 537 -2.28 23.12 -25.43
C LEU A 537 -2.86 24.53 -25.70
N ARG A 538 -3.70 25.04 -24.80
CA ARG A 538 -4.27 26.40 -24.93
C ARG A 538 -3.19 27.48 -24.95
N THR A 539 -2.22 27.45 -24.03
CA THR A 539 -1.08 28.39 -24.05
C THR A 539 -0.32 28.34 -25.39
N MET A 540 -0.08 27.14 -25.94
CA MET A 540 0.56 27.01 -27.26
C MET A 540 -0.32 27.54 -28.40
N ILE A 541 -1.62 27.23 -28.40
CA ILE A 541 -2.60 27.71 -29.40
C ILE A 541 -2.67 29.23 -29.36
N ASP A 542 -2.82 29.84 -28.18
CA ASP A 542 -2.92 31.29 -28.01
C ASP A 542 -1.63 31.99 -28.48
N THR A 543 -0.46 31.43 -28.15
CA THR A 543 0.85 31.97 -28.58
C THR A 543 1.00 31.90 -30.11
N LEU A 544 0.61 30.79 -30.74
CA LEU A 544 0.69 30.62 -32.20
C LEU A 544 -0.38 31.42 -32.95
N ALA A 545 -1.57 31.59 -32.39
CA ALA A 545 -2.63 32.42 -32.96
C ALA A 545 -2.26 33.91 -32.93
N GLN A 546 -1.67 34.39 -31.82
CA GLN A 546 -1.16 35.76 -31.69
C GLN A 546 0.05 36.02 -32.61
N ALA A 547 0.86 34.99 -32.91
CA ALA A 547 2.00 35.11 -33.83
C ALA A 547 1.60 35.41 -35.29
N GLY A 548 0.36 35.09 -35.68
CA GLY A 548 -0.31 35.73 -36.82
C GLY A 548 0.37 35.64 -38.21
N ASN A 549 1.20 34.62 -38.48
CA ASN A 549 1.86 34.50 -39.78
C ASN A 549 0.85 34.19 -40.90
N ALA A 550 0.58 35.18 -41.75
CA ALA A 550 -0.12 35.01 -43.02
C ALA A 550 0.67 34.01 -43.90
N PRO A 551 0.02 33.03 -44.54
CA PRO A 551 0.71 32.09 -45.41
C PRO A 551 1.27 32.83 -46.63
N SER A 552 2.59 32.74 -46.83
CA SER A 552 3.26 33.26 -48.01
C SER A 552 3.58 32.12 -48.99
N LEU A 553 3.65 32.43 -50.29
CA LEU A 553 3.91 31.40 -51.31
C LEU A 553 5.22 30.63 -51.12
N HIS A 554 6.18 31.19 -50.36
CA HIS A 554 7.46 30.56 -50.05
C HIS A 554 7.45 29.69 -48.78
N THR A 555 6.33 29.66 -48.03
CA THR A 555 6.20 28.92 -46.75
C THR A 555 5.12 27.84 -46.74
N ILE A 556 4.33 27.72 -47.81
CA ILE A 556 3.32 26.67 -47.99
C ILE A 556 4.01 25.42 -48.54
N ALA A 557 4.15 24.38 -47.71
CA ALA A 557 4.68 23.08 -48.11
C ALA A 557 3.55 22.08 -48.44
N HIS A 558 2.38 22.25 -47.83
CA HIS A 558 1.23 21.37 -47.96
C HIS A 558 -0.09 22.16 -48.12
N PRO A 559 -1.10 21.66 -48.87
CA PRO A 559 -2.42 22.31 -48.97
C PRO A 559 -3.09 22.60 -47.60
N GLY A 560 -2.76 21.79 -46.58
CA GLY A 560 -3.24 21.98 -45.21
C GLY A 560 -2.68 23.23 -44.50
N ASP A 561 -1.54 23.77 -44.95
CA ASP A 561 -0.92 24.94 -44.32
C ASP A 561 -1.74 26.22 -44.52
N LEU A 562 -2.54 26.27 -45.61
CA LEU A 562 -3.51 27.34 -45.87
C LEU A 562 -4.57 27.44 -44.77
N TRP A 563 -4.93 26.31 -44.16
CA TRP A 563 -5.96 26.23 -43.12
C TRP A 563 -5.43 26.56 -41.71
N ARG A 564 -4.11 26.56 -41.52
CA ARG A 564 -3.45 26.65 -40.21
C ARG A 564 -3.88 27.86 -39.39
N SER A 565 -3.90 29.04 -40.00
CA SER A 565 -4.25 30.30 -39.31
C SER A 565 -5.72 30.34 -38.88
N ALA A 566 -6.64 29.92 -39.75
CA ALA A 566 -8.07 29.84 -39.43
C ALA A 566 -8.36 28.78 -38.35
N ILE A 567 -7.70 27.62 -38.41
CA ILE A 567 -7.83 26.58 -37.37
C ILE A 567 -7.28 27.08 -36.03
N LEU A 568 -6.11 27.73 -36.00
CA LEU A 568 -5.55 28.32 -34.78
C LEU A 568 -6.45 29.42 -34.20
N ALA A 569 -7.00 30.29 -35.03
CA ALA A 569 -7.94 31.32 -34.58
C ALA A 569 -9.24 30.71 -34.01
N HIS A 570 -9.79 29.68 -34.67
CA HIS A 570 -10.94 28.93 -34.17
C HIS A 570 -10.65 28.26 -32.81
N TRP A 571 -9.52 27.57 -32.69
CA TRP A 571 -9.10 26.93 -31.45
C TRP A 571 -8.77 27.93 -30.33
N ALA A 572 -8.26 29.12 -30.66
CA ALA A 572 -8.06 30.21 -29.69
C ALA A 572 -9.41 30.79 -29.20
N GLY A 573 -10.42 30.91 -30.08
CA GLY A 573 -11.79 31.26 -29.67
C GLY A 573 -12.42 30.21 -28.74
N LEU A 574 -12.17 28.92 -29.00
CA LEU A 574 -12.55 27.82 -28.09
C LEU A 574 -11.78 27.88 -26.75
N ALA A 575 -10.49 28.26 -26.78
CA ALA A 575 -9.68 28.44 -25.57
C ALA A 575 -10.19 29.60 -24.70
N ALA A 576 -10.48 30.76 -25.31
CA ALA A 576 -11.03 31.94 -24.63
C ALA A 576 -12.42 31.67 -24.01
N SER A 577 -13.26 30.87 -24.66
CA SER A 577 -14.55 30.42 -24.11
C SER A 577 -14.44 29.25 -23.12
N ASN A 578 -13.22 28.76 -22.84
CA ASN A 578 -12.93 27.62 -21.97
C ASN A 578 -13.65 26.32 -22.39
N ALA A 579 -13.89 26.14 -23.69
CA ALA A 579 -14.59 24.98 -24.25
C ALA A 579 -13.87 23.65 -23.95
N PRO A 580 -14.59 22.51 -23.83
CA PRO A 580 -13.99 21.20 -23.59
C PRO A 580 -13.19 20.70 -24.80
N LEU A 581 -12.18 19.85 -24.56
CA LEU A 581 -11.29 19.31 -25.61
C LEU A 581 -12.04 18.58 -26.76
N SER A 582 -13.22 18.01 -26.49
CA SER A 582 -14.10 17.44 -27.52
C SER A 582 -14.39 18.40 -28.66
N ASP A 583 -14.51 19.69 -28.33
CA ASP A 583 -15.02 20.71 -29.24
C ASP A 583 -13.91 21.26 -30.14
N TYR A 584 -12.64 20.97 -29.82
CA TYR A 584 -11.50 21.25 -30.70
C TYR A 584 -11.42 20.28 -31.88
N THR A 585 -12.11 19.12 -31.81
CA THR A 585 -12.19 18.18 -32.93
C THR A 585 -12.79 18.85 -34.16
N LEU A 586 -12.02 18.90 -35.25
CA LEU A 586 -12.49 19.45 -36.52
C LEU A 586 -13.43 18.46 -37.19
N THR A 587 -14.71 18.83 -37.31
CA THR A 587 -15.71 18.10 -38.10
C THR A 587 -15.77 18.69 -39.51
N ALA A 588 -16.29 17.93 -40.48
CA ALA A 588 -16.51 18.44 -41.84
C ALA A 588 -17.41 19.69 -41.87
N GLU A 589 -18.29 19.87 -40.88
CA GLU A 589 -19.13 21.05 -40.71
C GLU A 589 -18.34 22.26 -40.20
N LYS A 590 -17.50 22.09 -39.16
CA LYS A 590 -16.59 23.16 -38.68
C LYS A 590 -15.61 23.60 -39.75
N LEU A 591 -15.04 22.66 -40.50
CA LEU A 591 -14.16 22.97 -41.64
C LEU A 591 -14.91 23.76 -42.71
N ARG A 592 -16.16 23.38 -43.05
CA ARG A 592 -17.00 24.15 -43.97
C ARG A 592 -17.28 25.58 -43.47
N ALA A 593 -17.46 25.77 -42.17
CA ALA A 593 -17.62 27.10 -41.58
C ALA A 593 -16.34 27.97 -41.69
N LEU A 594 -15.15 27.37 -41.71
CA LEU A 594 -13.86 28.06 -41.86
C LEU A 594 -13.45 28.28 -43.33
N GLN A 595 -14.03 27.56 -44.31
CA GLN A 595 -13.73 27.73 -45.74
C GLN A 595 -13.76 29.19 -46.24
N PRO A 596 -14.74 30.05 -45.86
CA PRO A 596 -14.78 31.44 -46.33
C PRO A 596 -13.59 32.28 -45.83
N GLU A 597 -13.13 32.04 -44.60
CA GLU A 597 -11.99 32.76 -44.01
C GLU A 597 -10.68 32.36 -44.69
N VAL A 598 -10.48 31.05 -44.91
CA VAL A 598 -9.31 30.53 -45.64
C VAL A 598 -9.33 31.00 -47.10
N GLY A 599 -10.50 30.98 -47.74
CA GLY A 599 -10.68 31.52 -49.10
C GLY A 599 -10.34 33.01 -49.18
N ALA A 600 -10.81 33.82 -48.22
CA ALA A 600 -10.49 35.24 -48.16
C ALA A 600 -8.99 35.52 -47.89
N ALA A 601 -8.32 34.68 -47.09
CA ALA A 601 -6.88 34.75 -46.87
C ALA A 601 -6.10 34.39 -48.16
N VAL A 602 -6.51 33.33 -48.86
CA VAL A 602 -5.95 32.93 -50.16
C VAL A 602 -6.16 34.01 -51.22
N SER A 603 -7.35 34.60 -51.34
CA SER A 603 -7.61 35.72 -52.27
C SER A 603 -6.90 37.02 -51.86
N ARG A 604 -6.43 37.15 -50.61
CA ARG A 604 -5.56 38.25 -50.19
C ARG A 604 -4.13 37.99 -50.62
N MET A 605 -3.57 36.83 -50.27
CA MET A 605 -2.26 36.36 -50.72
C MET A 605 -2.12 36.40 -52.26
N GLN A 606 -3.15 35.97 -52.99
CA GLN A 606 -3.18 36.05 -54.45
C GLN A 606 -3.13 37.48 -54.97
N ARG A 607 -3.80 38.46 -54.31
CA ARG A 607 -3.72 39.87 -54.71
C ARG A 607 -2.36 40.48 -54.37
N GLU A 608 -1.84 40.22 -53.17
CA GLU A 608 -0.52 40.65 -52.72
C GLU A 608 0.62 40.12 -53.63
N HIS A 609 0.43 38.95 -54.27
CA HIS A 609 1.36 38.39 -55.25
C HIS A 609 1.02 38.69 -56.72
N ALA A 610 -0.21 39.12 -57.06
CA ALA A 610 -0.62 39.44 -58.43
C ALA A 610 -0.47 40.92 -58.79
N GLU A 611 -0.30 41.83 -57.81
CA GLU A 611 0.09 43.21 -58.09
C GLU A 611 1.56 43.29 -58.54
N PRO A 612 1.88 43.79 -59.75
CA PRO A 612 3.26 43.91 -60.24
C PRO A 612 4.10 45.01 -59.54
N THR A 613 3.74 45.45 -58.34
CA THR A 613 4.05 46.81 -57.84
C THR A 613 4.67 46.88 -56.44
N ALA A 614 5.34 45.81 -55.99
CA ALA A 614 6.23 45.85 -54.81
C ALA A 614 7.70 45.54 -55.14
N VAL A 615 8.05 45.18 -56.37
CA VAL A 615 9.43 44.78 -56.76
C VAL A 615 10.40 45.98 -56.81
N ALA A 616 9.94 47.23 -56.80
CA ALA A 616 10.72 48.39 -57.28
C ALA A 616 10.96 49.55 -56.28
N ARG A 617 10.98 49.32 -54.95
CA ARG A 617 11.26 50.41 -53.97
C ARG A 617 12.27 50.13 -52.83
N THR A 618 12.75 48.91 -52.67
CA THR A 618 13.84 48.58 -51.71
C THR A 618 14.93 47.75 -52.38
N PRO A 619 16.10 48.35 -52.70
CA PRO A 619 17.21 47.63 -53.33
C PRO A 619 17.61 46.37 -52.54
N GLY A 620 17.75 45.24 -53.25
CA GLY A 620 18.30 43.98 -52.71
C GLY A 620 17.31 42.98 -52.09
N SER A 621 16.01 43.29 -52.03
CA SER A 621 15.03 42.53 -51.23
C SER A 621 14.24 41.41 -51.95
N SER A 622 14.32 41.27 -53.28
CA SER A 622 13.67 40.16 -54.02
C SER A 622 14.67 39.37 -54.88
N PRO A 623 14.41 38.06 -55.15
CA PRO A 623 15.27 37.25 -56.02
C PRO A 623 15.43 37.86 -57.42
N ALA A 624 14.34 38.39 -57.98
CA ALA A 624 14.36 39.08 -59.27
C ALA A 624 15.25 40.34 -59.26
N HIS A 625 15.33 41.06 -58.13
CA HIS A 625 16.27 42.18 -57.99
C HIS A 625 17.74 41.74 -57.91
N GLN A 626 18.01 40.57 -57.33
CA GLN A 626 19.37 40.01 -57.26
C GLN A 626 19.81 39.44 -58.61
N GLU A 627 18.93 38.77 -59.35
CA GLU A 627 19.18 38.38 -60.74
C GLU A 627 19.34 39.60 -61.67
N PHE A 628 18.53 40.64 -61.51
CA PHE A 628 18.67 41.91 -62.24
C PHE A 628 20.03 42.57 -61.97
N ALA A 629 20.43 42.70 -60.70
CA ALA A 629 21.73 43.26 -60.34
C ALA A 629 22.91 42.41 -60.85
N GLN A 630 22.78 41.08 -60.84
CA GLN A 630 23.79 40.19 -61.42
C GLN A 630 23.84 40.31 -62.94
N LEU A 631 22.71 40.39 -63.63
CA LEU A 631 22.63 40.58 -65.09
C LEU A 631 23.29 41.89 -65.52
N VAL A 632 22.94 43.01 -64.88
CA VAL A 632 23.56 44.32 -65.17
C VAL A 632 25.07 44.29 -64.92
N ALA A 633 25.53 43.65 -63.83
CA ALA A 633 26.95 43.50 -63.52
C ALA A 633 27.70 42.56 -64.50
N LEU A 634 27.05 41.54 -65.04
CA LEU A 634 27.61 40.60 -66.02
C LEU A 634 27.66 41.16 -67.44
N THR A 635 26.72 42.05 -67.82
CA THR A 635 26.66 42.63 -69.16
C THR A 635 27.41 43.94 -69.32
N GLY A 636 27.85 44.57 -68.22
CA GLY A 636 28.62 45.82 -68.24
C GLY A 636 27.84 47.03 -68.78
N LEU A 637 26.50 46.97 -68.72
CA LEU A 637 25.62 48.03 -69.22
C LEU A 637 25.61 49.23 -68.27
N THR A 638 25.55 50.43 -68.84
CA THR A 638 25.34 51.69 -68.10
C THR A 638 23.90 51.83 -67.64
N ASP A 639 23.67 52.56 -66.54
CA ASP A 639 22.34 52.77 -65.95
C ASP A 639 21.53 53.85 -66.70
N ASP A 640 21.39 53.65 -68.01
CA ASP A 640 20.63 54.49 -68.95
C ASP A 640 19.19 53.96 -69.15
N ALA A 641 18.35 54.73 -69.85
CA ALA A 641 16.94 54.41 -70.04
C ALA A 641 16.74 53.14 -70.87
N ASP A 642 17.59 52.91 -71.87
CA ASP A 642 17.47 51.80 -72.81
C ASP A 642 17.95 50.48 -72.19
N SER A 643 19.01 50.51 -71.38
CA SER A 643 19.46 49.35 -70.61
C SER A 643 18.44 48.96 -69.55
N ARG A 644 17.77 49.93 -68.90
CA ARG A 644 16.63 49.65 -68.01
C ARG A 644 15.44 49.07 -68.78
N ALA A 645 15.08 49.61 -69.93
CA ALA A 645 13.98 49.08 -70.75
C ALA A 645 14.25 47.67 -71.29
N TRP A 646 15.49 47.40 -71.74
CA TRP A 646 15.93 46.06 -72.15
C TRP A 646 15.90 45.09 -70.97
N ALA A 647 16.46 45.46 -69.82
CA ALA A 647 16.48 44.62 -68.64
C ALA A 647 15.07 44.38 -68.07
N GLN A 648 14.17 45.37 -68.13
CA GLN A 648 12.75 45.22 -67.81
C GLN A 648 12.07 44.20 -68.73
N SER A 649 12.23 44.33 -70.05
CA SER A 649 11.73 43.37 -71.05
C SER A 649 12.32 41.95 -70.86
N ARG A 650 13.59 41.86 -70.46
CA ARG A 650 14.24 40.58 -70.13
C ARG A 650 13.73 39.97 -68.83
N LEU A 651 13.41 40.81 -67.83
CA LEU A 651 12.78 40.40 -66.58
C LEU A 651 11.34 39.94 -66.83
N ASP A 652 10.57 40.65 -67.65
CA ASP A 652 9.21 40.26 -68.05
C ASP A 652 9.21 38.90 -68.78
N THR A 653 10.17 38.65 -69.67
CA THR A 653 10.31 37.34 -70.35
C THR A 653 10.87 36.21 -69.49
N LEU A 654 11.63 36.50 -68.43
CA LEU A 654 12.09 35.51 -67.45
C LEU A 654 11.04 35.22 -66.37
N THR A 655 10.28 36.23 -65.96
CA THR A 655 9.23 36.11 -64.96
C THR A 655 7.98 35.46 -65.54
N LEU A 656 7.55 35.74 -66.79
CA LEU A 656 6.33 35.12 -67.35
C LEU A 656 6.27 33.59 -67.18
N PRO A 657 7.30 32.80 -67.53
CA PRO A 657 7.28 31.35 -67.36
C PRO A 657 7.27 30.92 -65.89
N GLN A 658 8.03 31.58 -65.03
CA GLN A 658 8.11 31.26 -63.59
C GLN A 658 6.84 31.65 -62.84
N VAL A 659 6.26 32.81 -63.15
CA VAL A 659 4.98 33.30 -62.63
C VAL A 659 3.86 32.38 -63.09
N ASN A 660 3.80 32.01 -64.38
CA ASN A 660 2.80 31.05 -64.86
C ASN A 660 2.94 29.66 -64.20
N ALA A 661 4.18 29.18 -63.98
CA ALA A 661 4.41 27.92 -63.28
C ALA A 661 4.04 27.99 -61.79
N ALA A 662 4.39 29.08 -61.10
CA ALA A 662 4.02 29.32 -59.71
C ALA A 662 2.49 29.48 -59.56
N GLN A 663 1.85 30.21 -60.47
CA GLN A 663 0.41 30.44 -60.46
C GLN A 663 -0.37 29.15 -60.79
N ALA A 664 0.13 28.31 -61.71
CA ALA A 664 -0.42 26.97 -61.93
C ALA A 664 -0.21 26.02 -60.72
N HIS A 665 0.92 26.13 -60.01
CA HIS A 665 1.17 25.39 -58.77
C HIS A 665 0.24 25.85 -57.63
N VAL A 666 0.02 27.16 -57.50
CA VAL A 666 -0.91 27.76 -56.53
C VAL A 666 -2.35 27.37 -56.82
N THR A 667 -2.79 27.39 -58.08
CA THR A 667 -4.13 26.89 -58.45
C THR A 667 -4.30 25.42 -58.07
N LYS A 668 -3.32 24.56 -58.38
CA LYS A 668 -3.33 23.16 -57.93
C LYS A 668 -3.38 23.02 -56.41
N LEU A 669 -2.59 23.80 -55.66
CA LEU A 669 -2.62 23.79 -54.19
C LEU A 669 -4.01 24.18 -53.64
N ILE A 670 -4.67 25.18 -54.25
CA ILE A 670 -6.01 25.65 -53.87
C ILE A 670 -7.07 24.58 -54.15
N ASP A 671 -7.02 23.93 -55.30
CA ASP A 671 -7.91 22.81 -55.65
C ASP A 671 -7.73 21.64 -54.66
N HIS A 672 -6.49 21.29 -54.32
CA HIS A 672 -6.18 20.22 -53.36
C HIS A 672 -6.43 20.61 -51.89
N ALA A 673 -6.57 21.90 -51.58
CA ALA A 673 -6.91 22.40 -50.25
C ALA A 673 -8.42 22.30 -49.94
N GLY A 674 -9.26 21.85 -50.88
CA GLY A 674 -10.70 21.66 -50.66
C GLY A 674 -11.42 22.97 -50.33
N LEU A 675 -10.96 24.09 -50.89
CA LEU A 675 -11.58 25.42 -50.71
C LEU A 675 -12.85 25.58 -51.55
N THR A 676 -12.97 24.80 -52.61
CA THR A 676 -14.15 24.65 -53.46
C THR A 676 -14.69 23.22 -53.33
N GLY A 677 -15.79 23.04 -52.60
CA GLY A 677 -16.44 21.73 -52.42
C GLY A 677 -16.25 21.12 -51.03
N LYS A 678 -16.01 19.80 -50.96
CA LYS A 678 -15.83 19.10 -49.68
C LYS A 678 -14.50 19.49 -49.03
N PRO A 679 -14.46 19.75 -47.70
CA PRO A 679 -13.19 20.02 -47.01
C PRO A 679 -12.29 18.77 -47.02
N PRO A 680 -10.96 18.92 -46.91
CA PRO A 680 -10.04 17.79 -47.01
C PRO A 680 -10.27 16.73 -45.93
N GLU A 681 -10.37 15.46 -46.32
CA GLU A 681 -10.69 14.37 -45.40
C GLU A 681 -9.62 14.19 -44.31
N TYR A 682 -8.34 14.45 -44.61
CA TYR A 682 -7.24 14.41 -43.64
C TYR A 682 -7.29 15.51 -42.56
N LEU A 683 -8.14 16.54 -42.70
CA LEU A 683 -8.39 17.52 -41.63
C LEU A 683 -9.57 17.10 -40.73
N VAL A 684 -10.42 16.17 -41.18
CA VAL A 684 -11.55 15.68 -40.38
C VAL A 684 -11.02 14.79 -39.25
N GLY A 685 -11.50 15.04 -38.03
CA GLY A 685 -11.03 14.37 -36.82
C GLY A 685 -9.76 14.96 -36.21
N LEU A 686 -9.09 15.92 -36.87
CA LEU A 686 -7.88 16.55 -36.36
C LEU A 686 -8.17 17.32 -35.05
N GLN A 687 -7.26 17.17 -34.08
CA GLN A 687 -7.30 17.79 -32.76
C GLN A 687 -5.92 18.39 -32.42
N PRO A 688 -5.84 19.40 -31.54
CA PRO A 688 -4.56 19.94 -31.07
C PRO A 688 -3.78 18.89 -30.26
N SER A 689 -2.49 18.76 -30.55
CA SER A 689 -1.53 17.92 -29.81
C SER A 689 -0.18 18.63 -29.71
N ALA A 690 0.68 18.22 -28.77
CA ALA A 690 2.03 18.78 -28.64
C ALA A 690 2.85 18.56 -29.92
N THR A 691 2.67 17.41 -30.57
CA THR A 691 3.35 17.09 -31.83
C THR A 691 2.90 17.98 -32.99
N LEU A 692 1.59 18.20 -33.15
CA LEU A 692 1.06 19.10 -34.18
C LEU A 692 1.46 20.56 -33.93
N LEU A 693 1.36 21.03 -32.68
CA LEU A 693 1.69 22.41 -32.31
C LEU A 693 3.20 22.66 -32.38
N ARG A 694 4.05 21.67 -32.08
CA ARG A 694 5.50 21.74 -32.37
C ARG A 694 5.77 21.94 -33.86
N TYR A 695 5.13 21.14 -34.70
CA TYR A 695 5.28 21.25 -36.17
C TYR A 695 4.83 22.63 -36.66
N TRP A 696 3.65 23.11 -36.27
CA TRP A 696 3.21 24.47 -36.62
C TRP A 696 4.10 25.57 -36.03
N GLY A 697 4.71 25.33 -34.86
CA GLY A 697 5.68 26.23 -34.24
C GLY A 697 6.93 26.47 -35.10
N THR A 698 7.39 25.51 -35.92
CA THR A 698 8.55 25.74 -36.80
C THR A 698 8.31 26.82 -37.85
N HIS A 699 7.04 27.14 -38.12
CA HIS A 699 6.63 28.21 -39.05
C HIS A 699 6.30 29.54 -38.34
N ALA A 700 6.44 29.62 -37.00
CA ALA A 700 6.04 30.77 -36.19
C ALA A 700 7.22 31.64 -35.70
N GLY A 701 8.46 31.30 -36.07
CA GLY A 701 9.65 32.10 -35.76
C GLY A 701 9.83 32.36 -34.26
N GLU A 702 10.02 33.64 -33.90
CA GLU A 702 10.27 34.07 -32.51
C GLU A 702 9.19 33.63 -31.52
N ALA A 703 7.94 33.45 -31.95
CA ALA A 703 6.86 33.00 -31.08
C ALA A 703 7.06 31.58 -30.55
N ALA A 704 7.67 30.69 -31.34
CA ALA A 704 8.02 29.33 -30.92
C ALA A 704 9.26 29.31 -30.01
N GLU A 705 10.13 30.32 -30.09
CA GLU A 705 11.24 30.51 -29.15
C GLU A 705 10.81 31.19 -27.84
N SER A 706 9.55 31.64 -27.72
CA SER A 706 9.06 32.22 -26.47
C SER A 706 9.18 31.22 -25.29
N PRO A 707 9.57 31.69 -24.08
CA PRO A 707 9.63 30.81 -22.90
C PRO A 707 8.28 30.18 -22.54
N ALA A 708 7.18 30.88 -22.84
CA ALA A 708 5.82 30.38 -22.65
C ALA A 708 5.51 29.19 -23.57
N PHE A 709 5.79 29.31 -24.87
CA PHE A 709 5.59 28.22 -25.82
C PHE A 709 6.49 27.03 -25.50
N ARG A 710 7.80 27.24 -25.31
CA ARG A 710 8.74 26.14 -25.00
C ARG A 710 8.39 25.44 -23.68
N GLY A 711 8.03 26.19 -22.64
CA GLY A 711 7.60 25.62 -21.35
C GLY A 711 6.24 24.91 -21.39
N ALA A 712 5.33 25.34 -22.27
CA ALA A 712 4.06 24.66 -22.51
C ALA A 712 4.24 23.39 -23.34
N LEU A 713 5.05 23.44 -24.40
CA LEU A 713 5.39 22.30 -25.24
C LEU A 713 6.09 21.20 -24.43
N GLU A 714 7.14 21.55 -23.67
CA GLU A 714 7.84 20.59 -22.82
C GLU A 714 6.91 19.96 -21.76
N ARG A 715 5.95 20.73 -21.23
CA ARG A 715 4.93 20.21 -20.31
C ARG A 715 3.97 19.25 -20.99
N ALA A 716 3.49 19.58 -22.19
CA ALA A 716 2.59 18.73 -22.96
C ALA A 716 3.29 17.43 -23.40
N ASP A 717 4.54 17.52 -23.88
CA ASP A 717 5.38 16.37 -24.25
C ASP A 717 5.61 15.41 -23.08
N LYS A 718 5.90 15.93 -21.88
CA LYS A 718 6.06 15.11 -20.67
C LYS A 718 4.78 14.37 -20.26
N LEU A 719 3.61 14.83 -20.71
CA LEU A 719 2.30 14.22 -20.42
C LEU A 719 1.91 13.21 -21.51
N GLU A 720 2.20 13.49 -22.79
CA GLU A 720 2.03 12.55 -23.93
C GLU A 720 3.03 11.38 -23.86
N HIS A 721 4.30 11.66 -23.56
CA HIS A 721 5.41 10.71 -23.53
C HIS A 721 6.00 10.56 -22.12
N PRO A 722 5.21 10.08 -21.14
CA PRO A 722 5.59 10.09 -19.74
C PRO A 722 6.73 9.11 -19.44
N ALA A 723 7.89 9.65 -19.11
CA ALA A 723 9.01 8.87 -18.60
C ALA A 723 8.63 8.21 -17.27
N ASP A 724 8.67 6.88 -17.23
CA ASP A 724 8.47 6.14 -15.98
C ASP A 724 9.68 6.29 -15.06
N LEU A 725 9.45 6.70 -13.81
CA LEU A 725 10.50 6.89 -12.81
C LEU A 725 11.22 5.56 -12.59
N LYS A 726 12.52 5.57 -12.83
CA LYS A 726 13.42 4.42 -12.71
C LYS A 726 14.67 4.86 -12.00
N MET A 727 15.21 4.00 -11.14
CA MET A 727 16.54 4.19 -10.58
C MET A 727 17.58 4.03 -11.71
N PRO A 728 18.34 5.08 -12.08
CA PRO A 728 19.13 5.11 -13.32
C PRO A 728 20.31 4.14 -13.28
N ALA A 729 21.10 4.16 -12.21
CA ALA A 729 22.17 3.20 -11.95
C ALA A 729 21.95 2.52 -10.58
N PRO A 730 22.50 1.32 -10.35
CA PRO A 730 22.33 0.58 -9.10
C PRO A 730 23.27 1.11 -8.00
N THR A 731 23.24 2.41 -7.71
CA THR A 731 24.02 3.03 -6.61
C THR A 731 23.14 3.26 -5.38
N VAL A 732 23.76 3.43 -4.20
CA VAL A 732 23.04 3.83 -2.99
C VAL A 732 22.43 5.23 -3.13
N GLU A 733 23.14 6.17 -3.76
CA GLU A 733 22.70 7.56 -3.92
C GLU A 733 21.54 7.71 -4.92
N ASP A 734 21.55 6.96 -6.02
CA ASP A 734 20.42 6.92 -6.96
C ASP A 734 19.18 6.30 -6.30
N ALA A 735 19.36 5.29 -5.45
CA ALA A 735 18.27 4.73 -4.65
C ALA A 735 17.71 5.76 -3.66
N ARG A 736 18.57 6.55 -3.00
CA ARG A 736 18.18 7.64 -2.10
C ARG A 736 17.35 8.69 -2.85
N LYS A 737 17.88 9.26 -3.94
CA LYS A 737 17.19 10.23 -4.81
C LYS A 737 15.86 9.73 -5.37
N THR A 738 15.81 8.46 -5.80
CA THR A 738 14.56 7.85 -6.32
C THR A 738 13.49 7.76 -5.23
N ILE A 739 13.86 7.37 -4.01
CA ILE A 739 12.93 7.28 -2.87
C ILE A 739 12.50 8.68 -2.41
N GLU A 740 13.41 9.64 -2.34
CA GLU A 740 13.12 11.04 -2.03
C GLU A 740 12.13 11.66 -3.04
N THR A 741 12.33 11.38 -4.33
CA THR A 741 11.39 11.78 -5.40
C THR A 741 10.00 11.17 -5.18
N LEU A 742 9.90 9.87 -4.83
CA LEU A 742 8.61 9.24 -4.51
C LEU A 742 7.96 9.86 -3.26
N LEU A 743 8.74 10.03 -2.18
CA LEU A 743 8.26 10.58 -0.91
C LEU A 743 7.84 12.04 -0.98
N THR A 744 8.23 12.79 -2.00
CA THR A 744 7.77 14.16 -2.24
C THR A 744 6.61 14.20 -3.24
N SER A 745 6.76 13.61 -4.43
CA SER A 745 5.83 13.76 -5.56
C SER A 745 4.52 12.96 -5.47
N MET A 746 4.48 11.81 -4.78
CA MET A 746 3.32 10.92 -4.83
C MET A 746 2.01 11.58 -4.37
N GLU A 747 0.92 11.33 -5.11
CA GLU A 747 -0.44 11.71 -4.72
C GLU A 747 -1.12 10.70 -3.79
N SER A 748 -2.16 11.16 -3.08
CA SER A 748 -2.87 10.35 -2.09
C SER A 748 -3.64 9.21 -2.75
N GLY A 749 -3.36 7.99 -2.32
CA GLY A 749 -3.85 6.75 -2.94
C GLY A 749 -2.80 6.01 -3.75
N ASN A 750 -1.72 6.70 -4.18
CA ASN A 750 -0.65 6.06 -4.93
C ASN A 750 0.26 5.24 -4.02
N LYS A 751 0.79 4.13 -4.56
CA LYS A 751 1.67 3.20 -3.83
C LYS A 751 2.65 2.50 -4.76
N VAL A 752 3.88 2.32 -4.30
CA VAL A 752 4.91 1.48 -4.91
C VAL A 752 5.20 0.29 -3.99
N ARG A 753 5.34 -0.91 -4.56
CA ARG A 753 5.88 -2.10 -3.89
C ARG A 753 7.06 -2.65 -4.70
N LEU A 754 8.23 -2.69 -4.08
CA LEU A 754 9.47 -3.24 -4.62
C LEU A 754 9.80 -4.57 -3.92
N SER A 755 9.90 -5.66 -4.68
CA SER A 755 10.12 -7.02 -4.13
C SER A 755 11.33 -7.70 -4.78
N ASN A 756 12.15 -8.38 -3.97
CA ASN A 756 13.26 -9.21 -4.45
C ASN A 756 13.41 -10.46 -3.59
N GLY A 757 13.37 -11.64 -4.20
CA GLY A 757 13.60 -12.88 -3.47
C GLY A 757 13.67 -14.15 -4.29
N GLY A 758 13.38 -15.24 -3.61
CA GLY A 758 13.48 -16.59 -4.15
C GLY A 758 12.28 -17.45 -3.79
N TRP A 759 12.00 -18.42 -4.66
CA TRP A 759 10.99 -19.45 -4.56
C TRP A 759 11.66 -20.82 -4.69
N ILE A 760 11.37 -21.72 -3.76
CA ILE A 760 11.76 -23.13 -3.79
C ILE A 760 10.53 -24.01 -3.62
N GLY A 761 10.34 -25.01 -4.47
CA GLY A 761 9.21 -25.93 -4.37
C GLY A 761 9.42 -27.26 -5.08
N GLY A 762 8.63 -28.26 -4.68
CA GLY A 762 8.45 -29.52 -5.38
C GLY A 762 7.23 -29.48 -6.32
N SER A 763 7.26 -30.28 -7.37
CA SER A 763 6.16 -30.42 -8.33
C SER A 763 6.15 -31.82 -8.93
N THR A 764 4.98 -32.45 -9.03
CA THR A 764 4.80 -33.69 -9.80
C THR A 764 4.47 -33.42 -11.27
N ALA A 765 4.36 -32.15 -11.70
CA ALA A 765 4.17 -31.78 -13.10
C ALA A 765 5.29 -32.39 -13.97
N GLY A 766 4.90 -33.37 -14.81
CA GLY A 766 5.82 -34.13 -15.64
C GLY A 766 5.97 -35.61 -15.29
N VAL A 767 5.40 -36.05 -14.16
CA VAL A 767 5.20 -37.47 -13.84
C VAL A 767 3.83 -37.90 -14.37
N SER A 768 3.77 -38.32 -15.64
CA SER A 768 2.56 -38.88 -16.25
C SER A 768 2.61 -40.41 -16.21
N THR A 769 1.65 -41.05 -15.57
CA THR A 769 1.39 -42.48 -15.72
C THR A 769 0.59 -42.70 -17.01
N GLY A 770 1.25 -43.23 -18.05
CA GLY A 770 0.58 -43.62 -19.28
C GLY A 770 -0.26 -44.88 -19.06
N LEU A 771 -1.57 -44.73 -18.85
CA LEU A 771 -2.51 -45.85 -18.80
C LEU A 771 -2.86 -46.31 -20.23
N SER A 772 -2.15 -47.31 -20.74
CA SER A 772 -2.33 -47.86 -22.10
C SER A 772 -3.57 -48.75 -22.29
N HIS A 773 -4.54 -48.72 -21.36
CA HIS A 773 -5.67 -49.66 -21.35
C HIS A 773 -7.07 -49.02 -21.26
N VAL A 774 -7.21 -47.70 -21.42
CA VAL A 774 -8.54 -47.06 -21.47
C VAL A 774 -9.18 -47.20 -22.87
N GLY A 775 -9.65 -48.42 -23.16
CA GLY A 775 -10.63 -48.72 -24.21
C GLY A 775 -10.11 -48.95 -25.64
N LYS A 776 -10.45 -50.11 -26.22
CA LYS A 776 -10.26 -50.45 -27.65
C LYS A 776 -11.13 -49.62 -28.63
N ALA A 777 -11.73 -48.50 -28.17
CA ALA A 777 -12.81 -47.80 -28.87
C ALA A 777 -12.40 -46.43 -29.46
N LEU A 778 -11.20 -45.93 -29.17
CA LEU A 778 -10.71 -44.63 -29.68
C LEU A 778 -9.27 -44.77 -30.21
N PRO A 779 -8.99 -44.40 -31.47
CA PRO A 779 -7.66 -44.54 -32.09
C PRO A 779 -6.69 -43.41 -31.68
N VAL A 780 -6.82 -42.87 -30.46
CA VAL A 780 -6.10 -41.68 -30.02
C VAL A 780 -5.54 -41.87 -28.61
N PRO A 781 -4.22 -41.71 -28.38
CA PRO A 781 -3.63 -41.92 -27.07
C PRO A 781 -4.04 -40.83 -26.08
N VAL A 782 -4.82 -41.22 -25.07
CA VAL A 782 -5.18 -40.38 -23.92
C VAL A 782 -4.15 -40.58 -22.82
N SER A 783 -3.71 -39.49 -22.19
CA SER A 783 -2.78 -39.51 -21.06
C SER A 783 -3.35 -38.75 -19.87
N VAL A 784 -3.38 -39.37 -18.69
CA VAL A 784 -3.80 -38.74 -17.43
C VAL A 784 -2.58 -38.14 -16.73
N GLN A 785 -2.75 -36.99 -16.08
CA GLN A 785 -1.70 -36.24 -15.40
C GLN A 785 -2.17 -35.86 -13.99
N LEU A 786 -1.39 -36.24 -12.98
CA LEU A 786 -1.54 -35.75 -11.61
C LEU A 786 -0.51 -34.63 -11.37
N ASP A 787 -0.97 -33.43 -11.04
CA ASP A 787 -0.10 -32.29 -10.73
C ASP A 787 -0.33 -31.78 -9.31
N ALA A 788 0.48 -32.28 -8.38
CA ALA A 788 0.67 -31.73 -7.05
C ALA A 788 1.88 -30.79 -7.06
N ASN A 789 1.69 -29.53 -6.67
CA ASN A 789 2.74 -28.55 -6.45
C ASN A 789 2.75 -28.15 -4.98
N TYR A 790 3.94 -28.06 -4.40
CA TYR A 790 4.16 -27.45 -3.09
C TYR A 790 5.41 -26.58 -3.14
N GLY A 791 5.34 -25.36 -2.63
CA GLY A 791 6.53 -24.54 -2.51
C GLY A 791 6.41 -23.39 -1.53
N ARG A 792 7.57 -22.82 -1.21
CA ARG A 792 7.73 -21.68 -0.33
C ARG A 792 8.59 -20.61 -0.98
N GLY A 793 8.13 -19.37 -0.88
CA GLY A 793 8.85 -18.17 -1.27
C GLY A 793 9.32 -17.39 -0.05
N ARG A 794 10.40 -16.64 -0.23
CA ARG A 794 10.73 -15.54 0.68
C ARG A 794 11.25 -14.37 -0.14
N GLN A 795 10.54 -13.26 -0.10
CA GLN A 795 10.96 -11.98 -0.67
C GLN A 795 11.39 -11.01 0.44
N ALA A 796 12.32 -10.12 0.13
CA ALA A 796 12.46 -8.85 0.83
C ALA A 796 11.57 -7.85 0.10
N VAL A 797 10.92 -6.98 0.85
CA VAL A 797 9.95 -6.01 0.31
C VAL A 797 10.26 -4.63 0.89
N VAL A 798 10.20 -3.61 0.04
CA VAL A 798 10.03 -2.21 0.44
C VAL A 798 8.75 -1.72 -0.22
N GLU A 799 7.83 -1.16 0.56
CA GLU A 799 6.65 -0.47 0.02
C GLU A 799 6.72 0.99 0.42
N ILE A 800 6.36 1.88 -0.49
CA ILE A 800 6.33 3.33 -0.31
C ILE A 800 4.93 3.80 -0.72
N GLY A 801 4.22 4.51 0.15
CA GLY A 801 2.84 4.93 -0.08
C GLY A 801 2.59 6.36 0.35
N ARG A 802 1.61 7.01 -0.30
CA ARG A 802 0.91 8.14 0.29
C ARG A 802 -0.55 7.76 0.50
N SER A 803 -0.96 7.82 1.75
CA SER A 803 -2.28 7.47 2.22
C SER A 803 -2.95 8.69 2.86
N ALA A 804 -4.24 8.61 3.14
CA ALA A 804 -4.96 9.72 3.77
C ALA A 804 -4.46 10.05 5.18
N HIS A 805 -3.88 9.08 5.89
CA HIS A 805 -3.35 9.22 7.25
C HIS A 805 -1.84 9.53 7.32
N GLY A 806 -1.12 9.51 6.19
CA GLY A 806 0.33 9.71 6.19
C GLY A 806 1.07 9.25 4.93
N ARG A 807 2.35 9.59 4.85
CA ARG A 807 3.32 8.97 3.94
C ARG A 807 4.01 7.84 4.67
N ASP A 808 4.01 6.63 4.12
CA ASP A 808 4.59 5.45 4.77
C ASP A 808 5.62 4.69 3.93
N VAL A 809 6.62 4.16 4.64
CA VAL A 809 7.68 3.30 4.13
C VAL A 809 7.68 2.01 4.94
N PHE A 810 7.22 0.92 4.34
CA PHE A 810 7.29 -0.42 4.94
C PHE A 810 8.56 -1.13 4.48
N VAL A 811 9.34 -1.66 5.43
CA VAL A 811 10.57 -2.43 5.19
C VAL A 811 10.44 -3.82 5.80
N GLY A 812 10.24 -4.81 4.94
CA GLY A 812 9.76 -6.12 5.37
C GLY A 812 10.34 -7.33 4.64
N THR A 813 9.78 -8.48 5.00
CA THR A 813 9.95 -9.72 4.25
C THR A 813 8.60 -10.39 4.12
N ASP A 814 8.27 -10.79 2.90
CA ASP A 814 7.08 -11.58 2.59
C ASP A 814 7.50 -13.05 2.52
N ARG A 815 6.89 -13.91 3.36
CA ARG A 815 7.03 -15.37 3.26
C ARG A 815 5.77 -15.89 2.59
N THR A 816 5.91 -16.54 1.44
CA THR A 816 4.77 -17.15 0.75
C THR A 816 4.87 -18.66 0.83
N MET A 817 3.73 -19.34 0.88
CA MET A 817 3.62 -20.78 0.73
C MET A 817 2.47 -21.05 -0.23
N ARG A 818 2.63 -22.01 -1.13
CA ARG A 818 1.58 -22.41 -2.06
C ARG A 818 1.55 -23.92 -2.18
N ALA A 819 0.36 -24.48 -2.04
CA ALA A 819 0.06 -25.87 -2.30
C ALA A 819 -1.09 -25.93 -3.31
N SER A 820 -0.96 -26.73 -4.36
CA SER A 820 -2.04 -26.95 -5.31
C SER A 820 -2.06 -28.37 -5.83
N VAL A 821 -3.24 -28.97 -5.91
CA VAL A 821 -3.46 -30.31 -6.48
C VAL A 821 -4.43 -30.19 -7.65
N GLY A 822 -4.06 -30.75 -8.79
CA GLY A 822 -4.88 -30.81 -9.98
C GLY A 822 -4.73 -32.12 -10.74
N VAL A 823 -5.75 -32.41 -11.55
CA VAL A 823 -5.83 -33.58 -12.44
C VAL A 823 -6.05 -33.05 -13.84
N GLY A 824 -5.37 -33.62 -14.83
CA GLY A 824 -5.57 -33.29 -16.23
C GLY A 824 -5.54 -34.51 -17.14
N ALA A 825 -6.03 -34.33 -18.35
CA ALA A 825 -5.93 -35.29 -19.44
C ALA A 825 -5.39 -34.60 -20.70
N SER A 826 -4.54 -35.27 -21.47
CA SER A 826 -4.05 -34.75 -22.75
C SER A 826 -4.03 -35.78 -23.86
N VAL A 827 -4.31 -35.29 -25.06
CA VAL A 827 -4.50 -36.05 -26.31
C VAL A 827 -3.56 -35.47 -27.36
N GLY A 828 -2.80 -36.32 -28.06
CA GLY A 828 -1.88 -35.86 -29.10
C GLY A 828 -1.09 -36.94 -29.82
N TYR A 829 -0.65 -36.62 -31.04
CA TYR A 829 0.08 -37.51 -31.95
C TYR A 829 1.57 -37.18 -32.00
N ASP A 830 2.43 -38.17 -32.31
CA ASP A 830 3.87 -37.98 -32.62
C ASP A 830 4.09 -38.45 -34.07
N LEU A 831 4.18 -37.49 -34.99
CA LEU A 831 4.36 -37.70 -36.42
C LEU A 831 5.86 -37.74 -36.76
N LYS A 832 6.26 -38.64 -37.67
CA LYS A 832 7.64 -38.76 -38.17
C LYS A 832 7.72 -38.12 -39.56
N THR A 833 8.28 -36.90 -39.63
CA THR A 833 8.40 -36.11 -40.87
C THR A 833 9.83 -35.58 -41.03
N TRP A 834 10.41 -35.77 -42.22
CA TRP A 834 11.79 -35.36 -42.58
C TRP A 834 12.85 -35.72 -41.52
N GLY A 835 12.87 -36.98 -41.07
CA GLY A 835 13.85 -37.48 -40.09
C GLY A 835 13.69 -36.93 -38.66
N LYS A 836 12.77 -35.98 -38.43
CA LYS A 836 12.46 -35.40 -37.11
C LYS A 836 11.12 -35.95 -36.61
N ARG A 837 10.91 -35.91 -35.29
CA ARG A 837 9.61 -36.24 -34.67
C ARG A 837 8.91 -34.95 -34.24
N LEU A 838 7.69 -34.75 -34.75
CA LEU A 838 6.81 -33.63 -34.48
C LEU A 838 5.67 -34.11 -33.58
N ARG A 839 5.52 -33.53 -32.38
CA ARG A 839 4.41 -33.85 -31.48
C ARG A 839 3.33 -32.77 -31.58
N ALA A 840 2.14 -33.15 -32.01
CA ALA A 840 0.95 -32.31 -31.96
C ALA A 840 0.12 -32.67 -30.72
N ASN A 841 0.14 -31.82 -29.69
CA ASN A 841 -0.83 -31.89 -28.59
C ASN A 841 -2.10 -31.18 -29.06
N LEU A 842 -3.11 -31.96 -29.47
CA LEU A 842 -4.36 -31.44 -30.02
C LEU A 842 -5.24 -30.84 -28.94
N LEU A 843 -5.28 -31.45 -27.75
CA LEU A 843 -5.99 -30.91 -26.59
C LEU A 843 -5.39 -31.43 -25.29
N ALA A 844 -5.12 -30.53 -24.35
CA ALA A 844 -4.78 -30.85 -22.98
C ALA A 844 -5.67 -30.02 -22.04
N VAL A 845 -6.51 -30.68 -21.25
CA VAL A 845 -7.40 -30.08 -20.26
C VAL A 845 -6.89 -30.43 -18.87
N LYS A 846 -6.84 -29.46 -17.98
CA LYS A 846 -6.43 -29.64 -16.58
C LYS A 846 -7.37 -28.87 -15.66
N VAL A 847 -7.76 -29.51 -14.56
CA VAL A 847 -8.58 -28.94 -13.49
C VAL A 847 -7.77 -28.99 -12.20
N THR A 848 -7.61 -27.84 -11.55
CA THR A 848 -6.94 -27.67 -10.26
C THR A 848 -8.01 -27.23 -9.26
N PRO A 849 -8.75 -28.15 -8.62
CA PRO A 849 -9.82 -27.81 -7.67
C PRO A 849 -9.30 -27.17 -6.38
N PHE A 850 -8.06 -27.49 -5.99
CA PHE A 850 -7.42 -26.94 -4.79
C PHE A 850 -6.12 -26.23 -5.16
N ASP A 851 -6.09 -24.91 -5.01
CA ASP A 851 -4.88 -24.08 -5.05
C ASP A 851 -4.95 -23.09 -3.88
N VAL A 852 -4.19 -23.36 -2.83
CA VAL A 852 -4.10 -22.58 -1.60
C VAL A 852 -2.77 -21.85 -1.58
N GLU A 853 -2.82 -20.54 -1.34
CA GLU A 853 -1.66 -19.66 -1.23
C GLU A 853 -1.76 -18.87 0.07
N THR A 854 -0.74 -18.96 0.92
CA THR A 854 -0.59 -18.12 2.11
C THR A 854 0.59 -17.18 1.94
N GLY A 855 0.49 -16.00 2.55
CA GLY A 855 1.52 -14.97 2.54
C GLY A 855 1.61 -14.29 3.90
N GLU A 856 2.84 -14.09 4.38
CA GLU A 856 3.12 -13.39 5.64
C GLU A 856 4.13 -12.25 5.41
N PRO A 857 3.68 -11.08 4.93
CA PRO A 857 4.44 -9.84 4.97
C PRO A 857 4.64 -9.39 6.42
N ARG A 858 5.88 -9.39 6.90
CA ARG A 858 6.25 -8.93 8.26
C ARG A 858 7.46 -8.01 8.24
N GLY A 859 7.38 -6.88 8.94
CA GLY A 859 8.40 -5.83 8.91
C GLY A 859 8.07 -4.60 9.75
N VAL A 860 8.87 -3.56 9.54
CA VAL A 860 8.68 -2.25 10.19
C VAL A 860 8.01 -1.31 9.20
N VAL A 861 7.06 -0.50 9.66
CA VAL A 861 6.56 0.68 8.95
C VAL A 861 7.11 1.94 9.62
N ILE A 862 7.65 2.85 8.83
CA ILE A 862 7.97 4.22 9.24
C ILE A 862 6.95 5.11 8.53
N ARG A 863 6.24 5.96 9.26
CA ARG A 863 5.16 6.78 8.72
C ARG A 863 5.25 8.19 9.26
N ALA A 864 5.32 9.19 8.38
CA ALA A 864 4.97 10.55 8.78
C ALA A 864 3.46 10.69 8.77
N THR A 865 2.90 10.98 9.93
CA THR A 865 1.51 11.43 10.08
C THR A 865 1.33 12.78 9.39
N ARG A 866 0.09 13.10 8.99
CA ARG A 866 -0.23 14.42 8.43
C ARG A 866 -0.65 15.35 9.56
N PRO A 867 0.17 16.33 9.98
CA PRO A 867 -0.28 17.34 10.92
C PRO A 867 -1.40 18.17 10.27
N THR A 868 -2.33 18.64 11.08
CA THR A 868 -3.39 19.56 10.64
C THR A 868 -2.89 21.00 10.78
N GLN A 869 -3.25 21.88 9.85
CA GLN A 869 -2.82 23.28 9.87
C GLN A 869 -3.44 24.09 11.01
N ARG A 870 -4.54 23.58 11.57
CA ARG A 870 -5.21 24.06 12.80
C ARG A 870 -5.65 22.85 13.62
N PRO A 871 -5.82 22.97 14.94
CA PRO A 871 -6.55 21.98 15.72
C PRO A 871 -7.93 21.74 15.10
N VAL A 872 -8.40 20.50 15.13
CA VAL A 872 -9.76 20.16 14.68
C VAL A 872 -10.70 20.39 15.86
N GLU A 873 -11.16 21.62 16.00
CA GLU A 873 -12.12 22.04 17.02
C GLU A 873 -13.55 21.59 16.67
N GLY A 874 -13.83 21.41 15.37
CA GLY A 874 -15.11 20.96 14.84
C GLY A 874 -15.35 19.45 14.97
N HIS A 875 -16.63 19.11 15.07
CA HIS A 875 -17.09 17.71 15.16
C HIS A 875 -18.07 17.34 14.05
N ASP A 876 -18.30 18.26 13.11
CA ASP A 876 -19.30 18.13 12.07
C ASP A 876 -18.91 17.10 11.02
N ASP A 877 -19.94 16.38 10.56
CA ASP A 877 -19.82 15.30 9.57
C ASP A 877 -19.11 15.75 8.28
N TRP A 878 -19.23 17.03 7.91
CA TRP A 878 -18.75 17.63 6.67
C TRP A 878 -17.75 18.78 6.88
N GLU A 879 -16.98 18.79 7.96
CA GLU A 879 -15.89 19.75 8.12
C GLU A 879 -14.65 19.33 7.29
N ALA A 880 -14.07 20.27 6.53
CA ALA A 880 -12.90 20.04 5.68
C ALA A 880 -11.57 20.29 6.42
N ILE A 881 -10.81 19.22 6.73
CA ILE A 881 -9.49 19.34 7.37
C ILE A 881 -8.42 19.75 6.35
N LYS A 882 -7.76 20.88 6.63
CA LYS A 882 -6.51 21.26 5.95
C LYS A 882 -5.31 20.60 6.64
N TYR A 883 -4.65 19.70 5.91
CA TYR A 883 -3.44 19.01 6.36
C TYR A 883 -2.19 19.69 5.78
N ASP A 884 -1.11 19.73 6.55
CA ASP A 884 0.21 20.09 6.02
C ASP A 884 0.91 18.83 5.47
N ASP A 885 0.64 18.57 4.19
CA ASP A 885 1.31 17.52 3.41
C ASP A 885 2.80 17.80 3.13
N LYS A 886 3.27 19.04 3.32
CA LYS A 886 4.68 19.43 3.11
C LYS A 886 5.52 19.04 4.33
N ALA A 887 5.08 19.41 5.54
CA ALA A 887 5.72 18.98 6.78
C ALA A 887 5.78 17.44 6.88
N ALA A 888 4.71 16.73 6.50
CA ALA A 888 4.71 15.27 6.44
C ALA A 888 5.69 14.68 5.40
N ALA A 889 5.95 15.38 4.29
CA ALA A 889 6.95 14.97 3.30
C ALA A 889 8.38 15.21 3.81
N GLU A 890 8.64 16.39 4.38
CA GLU A 890 9.94 16.76 4.95
C GLU A 890 10.33 15.83 6.12
N ALA A 891 9.40 15.50 7.01
CA ALA A 891 9.62 14.59 8.13
C ALA A 891 10.04 13.18 7.67
N ILE A 892 9.31 12.56 6.73
CA ILE A 892 9.65 11.21 6.24
C ILE A 892 10.95 11.22 5.41
N VAL A 893 11.23 12.29 4.66
CA VAL A 893 12.49 12.43 3.92
C VAL A 893 13.67 12.58 4.88
N LYS A 894 13.56 13.40 5.94
CA LYS A 894 14.59 13.53 6.99
C LYS A 894 14.87 12.18 7.67
N ALA A 895 13.82 11.46 8.07
CA ALA A 895 13.96 10.14 8.69
C ALA A 895 14.61 9.10 7.74
N MET A 896 14.28 9.14 6.44
CA MET A 896 14.87 8.23 5.46
C MET A 896 16.31 8.61 5.10
N ASN A 897 16.64 9.88 4.93
CA ASN A 897 18.01 10.34 4.66
C ASN A 897 18.96 9.94 5.79
N LEU A 898 18.55 10.08 7.07
CA LEU A 898 19.31 9.58 8.22
C LEU A 898 19.62 8.07 8.10
N LEU A 899 18.65 7.24 7.66
CA LEU A 899 18.88 5.80 7.45
C LEU A 899 19.82 5.49 6.26
N PHE A 900 19.90 6.38 5.26
CA PHE A 900 20.85 6.28 4.15
C PHE A 900 22.26 6.75 4.54
N GLU A 901 22.38 7.85 5.28
CA GLU A 901 23.64 8.35 5.86
C GLU A 901 24.28 7.32 6.79
N GLN A 902 23.49 6.71 7.68
CA GLN A 902 23.95 5.61 8.54
C GLN A 902 24.36 4.35 7.74
N ALA A 903 23.87 4.19 6.50
CA ALA A 903 24.25 3.08 5.63
C ALA A 903 25.55 3.35 4.85
N THR A 904 25.88 4.63 4.60
CA THR A 904 27.14 5.05 3.96
C THR A 904 28.26 5.26 4.96
N ALA A 905 27.97 5.64 6.21
CA ALA A 905 28.97 5.88 7.26
C ALA A 905 29.78 4.63 7.67
N ALA A 906 29.21 3.43 7.57
CA ALA A 906 29.89 2.17 7.94
C ALA A 906 29.83 1.10 6.82
N PRO A 907 30.61 1.21 5.72
CA PRO A 907 30.51 0.32 4.55
C PRO A 907 30.98 -1.13 4.75
N GLY A 908 30.25 -1.94 5.53
CA GLY A 908 30.50 -3.37 5.66
C GLY A 908 30.17 -3.96 7.02
N HIS A 909 30.13 -3.13 8.07
CA HIS A 909 29.63 -3.53 9.38
C HIS A 909 28.11 -3.31 9.44
N ARG A 910 27.41 -4.08 10.30
CA ARG A 910 26.03 -3.77 10.63
C ARG A 910 26.07 -2.74 11.77
N PRO A 911 25.35 -1.61 11.70
CA PRO A 911 25.27 -0.72 12.84
C PRO A 911 24.64 -1.45 14.03
N ASP A 912 25.06 -1.06 15.23
CA ASP A 912 24.47 -1.54 16.46
C ASP A 912 22.96 -1.19 16.49
N PRO A 913 22.04 -2.15 16.75
CA PRO A 913 20.61 -1.89 16.67
C PRO A 913 20.08 -0.86 17.68
N ASP A 914 20.66 -0.82 18.87
CA ASP A 914 20.24 0.08 19.95
C ASP A 914 20.76 1.50 19.71
N THR A 915 22.02 1.63 19.30
CA THR A 915 22.61 2.92 18.86
C THR A 915 21.82 3.53 17.72
N LEU A 916 21.51 2.76 16.68
CA LEU A 916 20.69 3.24 15.54
C LEU A 916 19.29 3.69 15.97
N TRP A 917 18.67 2.98 16.93
CA TRP A 917 17.38 3.34 17.49
C TRP A 917 17.45 4.63 18.31
N ASN A 918 18.48 4.78 19.14
CA ASN A 918 18.71 5.97 19.97
C ASN A 918 19.00 7.20 19.11
N THR A 919 19.81 7.08 18.05
CA THR A 919 20.02 8.16 17.08
C THR A 919 18.73 8.56 16.36
N LEU A 920 17.90 7.58 15.96
CA LEU A 920 16.58 7.85 15.37
C LEU A 920 15.66 8.57 16.37
N ALA A 921 15.66 8.15 17.63
CA ALA A 921 14.89 8.79 18.70
C ALA A 921 15.35 10.21 19.02
N GLN A 922 16.65 10.51 18.96
CA GLN A 922 17.15 11.89 19.11
C GLN A 922 16.72 12.78 17.93
N HIS A 923 16.73 12.26 16.68
CA HIS A 923 16.40 13.05 15.50
C HIS A 923 14.89 13.18 15.21
N CYS A 924 14.08 12.24 15.71
CA CYS A 924 12.65 12.10 15.40
C CYS A 924 11.75 11.93 16.63
N GLY A 925 12.27 11.92 17.85
CA GLY A 925 11.51 11.65 19.08
C GLY A 925 11.09 12.88 19.89
N GLU A 926 11.53 14.07 19.49
CA GLU A 926 10.98 15.34 20.00
C GLU A 926 9.50 15.49 19.61
N SER A 927 8.73 16.12 20.51
CA SER A 927 7.27 16.32 20.41
C SER A 927 6.90 17.27 19.26
N GLY A 928 7.00 16.80 18.01
CA GLY A 928 6.73 17.60 16.81
C GLY A 928 7.12 16.94 15.49
N SER A 929 7.91 15.87 15.49
CA SER A 929 8.38 15.23 14.24
C SER A 929 7.28 14.60 13.38
N GLY A 930 6.12 14.27 13.97
CA GLY A 930 5.03 13.55 13.32
C GLY A 930 5.34 12.10 12.93
N ILE A 931 6.49 11.53 13.32
CA ILE A 931 6.92 10.19 12.93
C ILE A 931 6.31 9.10 13.83
N SER A 932 5.66 8.13 13.19
CA SER A 932 5.23 6.84 13.74
C SER A 932 6.18 5.74 13.27
N VAL A 933 6.64 4.87 14.17
CA VAL A 933 7.44 3.67 13.86
C VAL A 933 6.78 2.45 14.47
N GLY A 934 6.28 1.56 13.62
CA GLY A 934 5.46 0.42 14.03
C GLY A 934 5.97 -0.92 13.50
N TRP A 935 5.71 -2.00 14.25
CA TRP A 935 5.82 -3.35 13.73
C TRP A 935 4.51 -3.79 13.08
N VAL A 936 4.60 -4.35 11.87
CA VAL A 936 3.46 -4.81 11.07
C VAL A 936 3.55 -6.32 10.87
N ASP A 937 2.53 -7.02 11.34
CA ASP A 937 2.26 -8.41 10.98
C ASP A 937 1.06 -8.45 10.02
N GLN A 938 1.30 -8.87 8.78
CA GLN A 938 0.25 -9.12 7.78
C GLN A 938 0.13 -10.61 7.51
N THR A 939 -1.10 -11.13 7.43
CA THR A 939 -1.37 -12.48 6.93
C THR A 939 -2.30 -12.42 5.72
N LYS A 940 -2.06 -13.29 4.74
CA LYS A 940 -2.85 -13.42 3.51
C LYS A 940 -3.15 -14.91 3.33
N LYS A 941 -4.39 -15.26 3.02
CA LYS A 941 -4.81 -16.63 2.71
C LYS A 941 -5.78 -16.60 1.54
N ARG A 942 -5.38 -17.22 0.42
CA ARG A 942 -6.14 -17.28 -0.83
C ARG A 942 -6.41 -18.73 -1.20
N TRP A 943 -7.65 -19.02 -1.56
CA TRP A 943 -8.08 -20.30 -2.11
C TRP A 943 -8.70 -20.10 -3.49
N ARG A 944 -8.21 -20.88 -4.45
CA ARG A 944 -8.62 -20.87 -5.84
C ARG A 944 -9.00 -22.27 -6.31
N ALA A 945 -9.91 -22.31 -7.26
CA ALA A 945 -10.02 -23.38 -8.24
C ALA A 945 -9.66 -22.80 -9.63
N SER A 946 -9.04 -23.58 -10.50
CA SER A 946 -8.80 -23.15 -11.89
C SER A 946 -8.86 -24.31 -12.88
N MET A 947 -9.30 -24.02 -14.09
CA MET A 947 -9.33 -24.93 -15.24
C MET A 947 -8.49 -24.31 -16.35
N ASP A 948 -7.60 -25.09 -16.96
CA ASP A 948 -6.87 -24.70 -18.16
C ASP A 948 -7.08 -25.70 -19.30
N ALA A 949 -7.22 -25.16 -20.51
CA ALA A 949 -7.27 -25.90 -21.77
C ALA A 949 -6.14 -25.39 -22.65
N SER A 950 -5.38 -26.28 -23.27
CA SER A 950 -4.22 -25.91 -24.08
C SER A 950 -4.01 -26.81 -25.29
N VAL A 951 -3.45 -26.22 -26.34
CA VAL A 951 -3.17 -26.84 -27.65
C VAL A 951 -1.76 -26.42 -28.07
N GLY A 952 -1.04 -27.25 -28.84
CA GLY A 952 0.28 -26.83 -29.34
C GLY A 952 1.08 -27.91 -30.06
N MET A 953 1.97 -27.44 -30.94
CA MET A 953 2.84 -28.26 -31.76
C MET A 953 4.27 -28.11 -31.28
N ASN A 954 5.02 -29.21 -31.21
CA ASN A 954 6.36 -29.26 -30.61
C ASN A 954 7.30 -30.12 -31.48
N VAL A 955 8.31 -29.49 -32.08
CA VAL A 955 9.31 -30.16 -32.94
C VAL A 955 10.54 -30.50 -32.11
N ARG A 956 11.08 -31.73 -32.26
CA ARG A 956 12.36 -32.11 -31.64
C ARG A 956 13.55 -31.45 -32.36
N VAL A 957 14.42 -30.77 -31.61
CA VAL A 957 15.54 -29.98 -32.14
C VAL A 957 16.92 -30.57 -31.79
N SER A 958 17.01 -31.45 -30.79
CA SER A 958 18.28 -32.08 -30.35
C SER A 958 18.29 -33.61 -30.46
N SER A 959 19.43 -34.22 -30.10
CA SER A 959 19.72 -35.65 -30.26
C SER A 959 18.77 -36.58 -29.49
N PRO A 960 18.70 -37.88 -29.87
CA PRO A 960 17.81 -38.85 -29.22
C PRO A 960 18.03 -39.06 -27.72
N HIS A 961 19.23 -38.77 -27.21
CA HIS A 961 19.62 -39.02 -25.81
C HIS A 961 19.29 -37.85 -24.86
N THR A 962 19.08 -36.65 -25.39
CA THR A 962 18.65 -35.46 -24.63
C THR A 962 17.62 -34.63 -25.42
N PRO A 963 16.46 -35.21 -25.80
CA PRO A 963 15.49 -34.56 -26.66
C PRO A 963 14.91 -33.27 -26.05
N VAL A 964 15.24 -32.17 -26.70
CA VAL A 964 14.68 -30.82 -26.56
C VAL A 964 13.61 -30.66 -27.63
N ARG A 965 12.42 -30.20 -27.24
CA ARG A 965 11.33 -29.85 -28.16
C ARG A 965 10.96 -28.38 -28.02
N ILE A 966 10.72 -27.72 -29.14
CA ILE A 966 10.31 -26.31 -29.24
C ILE A 966 9.11 -26.21 -30.20
N GLY A 967 8.13 -25.36 -29.90
CA GLY A 967 7.13 -24.99 -30.89
C GLY A 967 5.94 -24.18 -30.35
N PRO A 968 5.03 -23.72 -31.23
CA PRO A 968 3.93 -22.85 -30.87
C PRO A 968 2.89 -23.55 -30.01
N SER A 969 2.29 -22.80 -29.10
CA SER A 969 1.31 -23.30 -28.14
C SER A 969 0.38 -22.18 -27.65
N ALA A 970 -0.87 -22.54 -27.41
CA ALA A 970 -1.89 -21.66 -26.85
C ALA A 970 -2.53 -22.31 -25.62
N ARG A 971 -2.93 -21.49 -24.64
CA ARG A 971 -3.61 -21.91 -23.41
C ARG A 971 -4.69 -20.90 -23.05
N LEU A 972 -5.92 -21.37 -22.88
CA LEU A 972 -6.98 -20.66 -22.18
C LEU A 972 -7.02 -21.14 -20.72
N ARG A 973 -7.22 -20.23 -19.76
CA ARG A 973 -7.34 -20.56 -18.33
C ARG A 973 -8.43 -19.74 -17.68
N GLY A 974 -9.39 -20.41 -17.05
CA GLY A 974 -10.35 -19.84 -16.11
C GLY A 974 -9.89 -20.07 -14.66
N GLU A 975 -9.93 -19.04 -13.84
CA GLU A 975 -9.59 -19.09 -12.41
C GLU A 975 -10.74 -18.48 -11.59
N LYS A 976 -11.20 -19.19 -10.56
CA LYS A 976 -12.18 -18.70 -9.58
C LYS A 976 -11.53 -18.65 -8.21
N THR A 977 -11.43 -17.44 -7.64
CA THR A 977 -10.99 -17.21 -6.27
C THR A 977 -12.20 -17.34 -5.36
N LEU A 978 -12.23 -18.45 -4.61
CA LEU A 978 -13.34 -18.83 -3.73
C LEU A 978 -13.32 -18.01 -2.44
N SER A 979 -12.12 -17.80 -1.89
CA SER A 979 -11.88 -16.88 -0.77
C SER A 979 -10.47 -16.29 -0.89
N ASN A 980 -10.32 -15.04 -0.50
CA ASN A 980 -9.04 -14.36 -0.36
C ASN A 980 -9.15 -13.39 0.82
N THR A 981 -8.70 -13.84 1.99
CA THR A 981 -8.69 -13.04 3.22
C THR A 981 -7.30 -12.47 3.44
N ALA A 982 -7.21 -11.19 3.79
CA ALA A 982 -5.97 -10.60 4.26
C ALA A 982 -6.20 -9.74 5.51
N THR A 983 -5.40 -10.01 6.54
CA THR A 983 -5.33 -9.25 7.79
C THR A 983 -4.03 -8.48 7.82
N LEU A 984 -4.05 -7.22 8.23
CA LEU A 984 -2.90 -6.40 8.54
C LEU A 984 -3.13 -5.81 9.91
N HIS A 985 -2.17 -5.98 10.81
CA HIS A 985 -2.24 -5.47 12.16
C HIS A 985 -0.89 -4.81 12.48
N GLU A 986 -0.92 -3.48 12.60
CA GLU A 986 0.18 -2.69 13.13
C GLU A 986 0.05 -2.68 14.66
N LYS A 987 0.91 -3.45 15.34
CA LYS A 987 0.86 -3.60 16.80
C LYS A 987 1.30 -2.34 17.55
N THR A 988 2.20 -1.59 16.93
CA THR A 988 2.89 -0.43 17.50
C THR A 988 2.95 0.71 16.49
N GLY A 989 3.33 1.90 16.97
CA GLY A 989 3.33 3.18 16.28
C GLY A 989 2.36 4.18 16.91
N THR A 990 2.73 5.46 16.98
CA THR A 990 1.82 6.56 17.38
C THR A 990 0.62 6.67 16.45
N MET A 991 0.79 6.31 15.18
CA MET A 991 -0.27 6.07 14.20
C MET A 991 -0.25 4.61 13.75
N ARG A 992 -1.20 3.82 14.25
CA ARG A 992 -1.39 2.38 13.95
C ARG A 992 -2.58 2.15 13.02
N VAL A 993 -2.51 1.12 12.19
CA VAL A 993 -3.58 0.68 11.28
C VAL A 993 -3.91 -0.79 11.52
N GLU A 994 -5.20 -1.06 11.70
CA GLU A 994 -5.79 -2.39 11.61
C GLU A 994 -6.56 -2.47 10.30
N GLN A 995 -6.36 -3.54 9.52
CA GLN A 995 -7.13 -3.76 8.30
C GLN A 995 -7.48 -5.24 8.15
N PHE A 996 -8.76 -5.52 7.93
CA PHE A 996 -9.24 -6.83 7.51
C PHE A 996 -9.90 -6.70 6.14
N SER A 997 -9.68 -7.70 5.26
CA SER A 997 -10.24 -7.67 3.91
C SER A 997 -10.64 -9.06 3.43
N VAL A 998 -11.74 -9.11 2.69
CA VAL A 998 -12.31 -10.31 2.08
C VAL A 998 -12.49 -10.06 0.59
N ALA A 999 -11.94 -10.92 -0.26
CA ALA A 999 -12.09 -10.84 -1.70
C ALA A 999 -12.62 -12.14 -2.32
N THR A 1000 -13.46 -12.00 -3.34
CA THR A 1000 -13.91 -13.08 -4.22
C THR A 1000 -13.78 -12.61 -5.66
N GLY A 1001 -13.58 -13.52 -6.61
CA GLY A 1001 -13.50 -13.12 -8.00
C GLY A 1001 -13.27 -14.27 -8.97
N HIS A 1002 -13.32 -13.94 -10.25
CA HIS A 1002 -13.03 -14.84 -11.36
C HIS A 1002 -12.18 -14.11 -12.40
N LYS A 1003 -11.37 -14.86 -13.15
CA LYS A 1003 -10.51 -14.34 -14.20
C LYS A 1003 -10.42 -15.35 -15.34
N VAL A 1004 -10.48 -14.87 -16.58
CA VAL A 1004 -10.18 -15.66 -17.78
C VAL A 1004 -8.98 -15.04 -18.50
N THR A 1005 -7.97 -15.86 -18.78
CA THR A 1005 -6.74 -15.46 -19.50
C THR A 1005 -6.46 -16.39 -20.66
N ALA A 1006 -6.09 -15.82 -21.80
CA ALA A 1006 -5.51 -16.54 -22.94
C ALA A 1006 -4.02 -16.24 -23.03
N ARG A 1007 -3.20 -17.26 -23.28
CA ARG A 1007 -1.75 -17.14 -23.46
C ARG A 1007 -1.33 -17.84 -24.75
N GLY A 1008 -0.59 -17.17 -25.61
CA GLY A 1008 -0.01 -17.74 -26.83
C GLY A 1008 1.51 -17.55 -26.83
N GLY A 1009 2.26 -18.55 -27.27
CA GLY A 1009 3.72 -18.44 -27.30
C GLY A 1009 4.46 -19.73 -27.67
N LEU A 1010 5.79 -19.66 -27.62
CA LEU A 1010 6.67 -20.79 -27.88
C LEU A 1010 6.87 -21.59 -26.59
N ALA A 1011 6.42 -22.85 -26.59
CA ALA A 1011 6.73 -23.82 -25.56
C ALA A 1011 8.14 -24.39 -25.76
N PHE A 1012 8.82 -24.68 -24.65
CA PHE A 1012 10.13 -25.33 -24.62
C PHE A 1012 10.10 -26.47 -23.59
N SER A 1013 10.38 -27.71 -24.02
CA SER A 1013 10.45 -28.88 -23.14
C SER A 1013 11.72 -29.70 -23.36
N VAL A 1014 12.16 -30.39 -22.32
CA VAL A 1014 13.32 -31.31 -22.34
C VAL A 1014 12.85 -32.66 -21.79
N GLY A 1015 13.52 -33.75 -22.14
CA GLY A 1015 13.24 -35.07 -21.55
C GLY A 1015 14.41 -36.03 -21.72
N ARG A 1016 14.44 -37.10 -20.92
CA ARG A 1016 15.48 -38.14 -21.01
C ARG A 1016 15.04 -39.38 -21.79
N THR A 1017 13.73 -39.59 -21.90
CA THR A 1017 13.13 -40.58 -22.80
C THR A 1017 11.65 -40.23 -22.97
N PHE A 1018 11.20 -40.05 -24.21
CA PHE A 1018 9.79 -39.95 -24.54
C PHE A 1018 9.40 -41.21 -25.30
N TYR A 1019 8.81 -42.18 -24.61
CA TYR A 1019 8.16 -43.29 -25.29
C TYR A 1019 6.91 -42.77 -26.00
N THR A 1020 6.86 -42.97 -27.31
CA THR A 1020 5.70 -42.77 -28.15
C THR A 1020 5.53 -44.07 -28.94
N ALA A 1021 4.35 -44.69 -28.84
CA ALA A 1021 4.00 -45.82 -29.69
C ALA A 1021 4.03 -45.37 -31.15
N ALA A 1022 4.49 -46.25 -32.05
CA ALA A 1022 4.39 -45.99 -33.49
C ALA A 1022 2.92 -46.06 -33.94
N PRO A 1023 2.53 -45.40 -35.05
CA PRO A 1023 1.16 -45.46 -35.56
C PRO A 1023 0.68 -46.89 -35.86
N ASP A 1024 1.62 -47.78 -36.23
CA ASP A 1024 1.34 -49.14 -36.70
C ASP A 1024 1.60 -50.23 -35.64
N ASP A 1025 2.10 -49.86 -34.45
CA ASP A 1025 2.27 -50.81 -33.34
C ASP A 1025 0.93 -51.04 -32.63
N ASN A 1026 0.29 -52.17 -32.92
CA ASN A 1026 -0.83 -52.68 -32.13
C ASN A 1026 -0.40 -52.84 -30.66
N ALA A 1027 -0.73 -51.86 -29.82
CA ALA A 1027 -0.25 -51.70 -28.45
C ALA A 1027 -0.92 -52.67 -27.45
N SER A 1028 -0.90 -53.97 -27.75
CA SER A 1028 -1.58 -55.03 -27.00
C SER A 1028 -0.65 -55.97 -26.24
N ALA A 1029 0.67 -55.96 -26.47
CA ALA A 1029 1.52 -57.13 -26.14
C ALA A 1029 2.78 -56.91 -25.27
N LYS A 1030 3.38 -55.72 -25.15
CA LYS A 1030 4.69 -55.54 -24.45
C LYS A 1030 4.82 -54.34 -23.51
N ALA A 1031 3.72 -53.82 -22.97
CA ALA A 1031 3.74 -52.74 -21.97
C ALA A 1031 3.80 -53.22 -20.50
N GLY A 1032 3.78 -54.54 -20.24
CA GLY A 1032 3.71 -55.11 -18.89
C GLY A 1032 5.05 -55.37 -18.18
N GLU A 1033 6.18 -55.49 -18.90
CA GLU A 1033 7.42 -56.09 -18.36
C GLU A 1033 8.52 -55.10 -17.93
N SER A 1034 8.32 -53.79 -17.97
CA SER A 1034 9.21 -52.88 -17.21
C SER A 1034 8.53 -51.56 -16.82
N GLY A 1035 8.53 -51.27 -15.51
CA GLY A 1035 7.96 -50.05 -14.91
C GLY A 1035 8.75 -48.78 -15.27
N LYS A 1036 8.69 -48.35 -16.53
CA LYS A 1036 9.42 -47.19 -17.07
C LYS A 1036 8.59 -45.92 -17.00
N PHE A 1037 8.68 -45.24 -15.87
CA PHE A 1037 8.10 -43.90 -15.66
C PHE A 1037 8.63 -42.90 -16.70
N THR A 1038 7.76 -42.34 -17.54
CA THR A 1038 8.12 -41.27 -18.48
C THR A 1038 8.19 -39.93 -17.77
N GLN A 1039 9.40 -39.51 -17.37
CA GLN A 1039 9.65 -38.16 -16.90
C GLN A 1039 9.83 -37.19 -18.09
N SER A 1040 8.75 -36.46 -18.41
CA SER A 1040 8.82 -35.30 -19.30
C SER A 1040 8.95 -34.02 -18.48
N PHE A 1041 9.92 -33.15 -18.75
CA PHE A 1041 9.91 -31.83 -18.13
C PHE A 1041 8.78 -31.02 -18.77
N THR A 1042 7.71 -30.73 -18.01
CA THR A 1042 6.58 -29.92 -18.50
C THR A 1042 7.09 -28.59 -19.03
N GLY A 1043 6.93 -28.38 -20.34
CA GLY A 1043 7.49 -27.22 -21.00
C GLY A 1043 6.79 -25.93 -20.59
N GLY A 1044 7.57 -24.97 -20.12
CA GLY A 1044 7.10 -23.60 -19.98
C GLY A 1044 6.91 -22.95 -21.36
N MET A 1045 6.12 -21.88 -21.42
CA MET A 1045 6.16 -20.92 -22.53
C MET A 1045 7.07 -19.74 -22.13
N PRO A 1046 8.42 -19.83 -22.22
CA PRO A 1046 9.31 -18.75 -21.80
C PRO A 1046 9.13 -17.47 -22.62
N LEU A 1047 8.68 -17.60 -23.87
CA LEU A 1047 8.31 -16.50 -24.76
C LEU A 1047 6.82 -16.63 -25.07
N GLY A 1048 6.01 -15.64 -24.69
CA GLY A 1048 4.58 -15.66 -25.00
C GLY A 1048 3.81 -14.46 -24.46
N PHE A 1049 2.79 -14.07 -25.20
CA PHE A 1049 1.85 -13.01 -24.88
C PHE A 1049 0.71 -13.57 -24.01
N ASN A 1050 0.15 -12.72 -23.15
CA ASN A 1050 -0.88 -13.12 -22.20
C ASN A 1050 -1.98 -12.06 -22.14
N TRP A 1051 -3.13 -12.37 -22.73
CA TRP A 1051 -4.32 -11.53 -22.77
C TRP A 1051 -5.25 -11.86 -21.60
N LYS A 1052 -5.79 -10.82 -20.98
CA LYS A 1052 -6.80 -10.89 -19.93
C LYS A 1052 -8.16 -10.67 -20.58
N LEU A 1053 -8.93 -11.75 -20.80
CA LEU A 1053 -10.19 -11.71 -21.56
C LEU A 1053 -11.36 -11.20 -20.71
N SER A 1054 -11.43 -11.64 -19.45
CA SER A 1054 -12.41 -11.12 -18.49
C SER A 1054 -11.88 -11.24 -17.07
N GLU A 1055 -12.35 -10.35 -16.18
CA GLU A 1055 -12.14 -10.48 -14.75
C GLU A 1055 -13.26 -9.73 -14.03
N GLY A 1056 -13.83 -10.38 -13.01
CA GLY A 1056 -14.89 -9.82 -12.18
C GLY A 1056 -14.67 -10.25 -10.75
N GLY A 1057 -15.27 -9.54 -9.80
CA GLY A 1057 -14.98 -9.77 -8.40
C GLY A 1057 -15.08 -8.52 -7.55
N HIS A 1058 -15.08 -8.77 -6.25
CA HIS A 1058 -15.35 -7.81 -5.20
C HIS A 1058 -14.27 -7.99 -4.13
N THR A 1059 -13.77 -6.89 -3.57
CA THR A 1059 -12.94 -6.90 -2.36
C THR A 1059 -13.55 -5.92 -1.37
N THR A 1060 -14.04 -6.39 -0.24
CA THR A 1060 -14.40 -5.52 0.89
C THR A 1060 -13.20 -5.39 1.82
N LYS A 1061 -12.99 -4.20 2.39
CA LYS A 1061 -11.94 -3.92 3.37
C LYS A 1061 -12.50 -3.01 4.46
N VAL A 1062 -12.28 -3.38 5.70
CA VAL A 1062 -12.42 -2.51 6.86
C VAL A 1062 -11.02 -2.08 7.25
N LYS A 1063 -10.77 -0.78 7.35
CA LYS A 1063 -9.51 -0.19 7.79
C LYS A 1063 -9.79 0.76 8.94
N MET A 1064 -9.31 0.42 10.13
CA MET A 1064 -9.38 1.27 11.32
C MET A 1064 -7.99 1.86 11.56
N ALA A 1065 -7.89 3.18 11.58
CA ALA A 1065 -6.67 3.90 11.90
C ALA A 1065 -6.80 4.52 13.29
N TYR A 1066 -5.72 4.52 14.07
CA TYR A 1066 -5.70 5.13 15.40
C TYR A 1066 -4.47 6.00 15.56
N GLN A 1067 -4.66 7.19 16.13
CA GLN A 1067 -3.61 8.17 16.41
C GLN A 1067 -3.59 8.47 17.91
N ASN A 1068 -2.46 8.22 18.57
CA ASN A 1068 -2.26 8.44 20.02
C ASN A 1068 -3.37 7.79 20.90
N GLY A 1069 -3.90 6.65 20.44
CA GLY A 1069 -4.96 5.87 21.08
C GLY A 1069 -6.39 6.22 20.66
N LYS A 1070 -6.65 7.38 20.05
CA LYS A 1070 -7.98 7.72 19.48
C LYS A 1070 -8.15 7.09 18.11
N ILE A 1071 -9.38 6.79 17.68
CA ILE A 1071 -9.69 6.41 16.31
C ILE A 1071 -9.56 7.67 15.44
N ALA A 1072 -8.73 7.59 14.41
CA ALA A 1072 -8.65 8.63 13.40
C ALA A 1072 -9.82 8.41 12.42
N ASP A 1073 -10.98 8.96 12.77
CA ASP A 1073 -12.29 8.78 12.14
C ASP A 1073 -12.28 9.06 10.62
N ARG A 1074 -11.79 10.24 10.20
CA ARG A 1074 -11.79 10.67 8.78
C ARG A 1074 -10.80 9.90 7.91
N VAL A 1075 -9.99 9.02 8.51
CA VAL A 1075 -9.02 8.13 7.82
C VAL A 1075 -9.24 6.64 8.11
N SER A 1076 -10.36 6.31 8.78
CA SER A 1076 -10.89 4.96 8.96
C SER A 1076 -11.99 4.69 7.93
N TYR A 1077 -11.85 3.60 7.17
CA TYR A 1077 -12.56 3.40 5.91
C TYR A 1077 -13.22 2.03 5.78
N PHE A 1078 -14.36 2.03 5.10
CA PHE A 1078 -15.08 0.87 4.60
C PHE A 1078 -15.01 0.89 3.07
N ASP A 1079 -14.04 0.16 2.53
CA ASP A 1079 -13.75 0.11 1.09
C ASP A 1079 -14.45 -1.07 0.44
N THR A 1080 -15.07 -0.84 -0.71
CA THR A 1080 -15.46 -1.90 -1.65
C THR A 1080 -14.80 -1.66 -2.99
N GLU A 1081 -13.91 -2.55 -3.40
CA GLU A 1081 -13.27 -2.52 -4.72
C GLU A 1081 -13.96 -3.49 -5.68
N TYR A 1082 -14.47 -2.94 -6.79
CA TYR A 1082 -15.06 -3.69 -7.88
C TYR A 1082 -14.04 -3.89 -9.02
N ARG A 1083 -14.13 -5.05 -9.68
CA ARG A 1083 -13.35 -5.35 -10.90
C ARG A 1083 -14.14 -5.16 -12.19
N SER A 1084 -15.46 -4.97 -12.08
CA SER A 1084 -16.39 -4.79 -13.19
C SER A 1084 -16.97 -3.38 -13.14
N VAL A 1085 -16.75 -2.61 -14.20
CA VAL A 1085 -17.29 -1.24 -14.34
C VAL A 1085 -18.83 -1.22 -14.31
N ARG A 1086 -19.47 -2.24 -14.92
CA ARG A 1086 -20.93 -2.37 -14.99
C ARG A 1086 -21.58 -2.73 -13.65
N GLU A 1087 -20.84 -3.38 -12.74
CA GLU A 1087 -21.31 -3.66 -11.37
C GLU A 1087 -21.10 -2.44 -10.48
N TYR A 1088 -19.98 -1.73 -10.66
CA TYR A 1088 -19.65 -0.51 -9.94
C TYR A 1088 -20.65 0.62 -10.20
N LEU A 1089 -20.86 0.98 -11.48
CA LEU A 1089 -21.76 2.08 -11.86
C LEU A 1089 -23.20 1.84 -11.44
N ALA A 1090 -23.68 0.59 -11.49
CA ALA A 1090 -25.02 0.25 -11.01
C ALA A 1090 -25.20 0.54 -9.51
N VAL A 1091 -24.17 0.30 -8.68
CA VAL A 1091 -24.21 0.63 -7.24
C VAL A 1091 -23.99 2.12 -6.98
N VAL A 1092 -23.08 2.76 -7.72
CA VAL A 1092 -22.84 4.21 -7.60
C VAL A 1092 -24.11 4.99 -7.96
N ARG A 1093 -24.81 4.61 -9.03
CA ARG A 1093 -26.09 5.21 -9.46
C ARG A 1093 -27.25 4.92 -8.51
N SER A 1094 -27.29 3.76 -7.82
CA SER A 1094 -28.34 3.51 -6.81
C SER A 1094 -28.19 4.38 -5.57
N ASP A 1095 -26.95 4.81 -5.27
CA ASP A 1095 -26.61 5.57 -4.06
C ASP A 1095 -26.44 7.08 -4.39
N ARG A 1096 -26.90 7.51 -5.58
CA ARG A 1096 -26.68 8.83 -6.21
C ARG A 1096 -26.93 10.02 -5.27
N ASP A 1097 -28.06 10.04 -4.57
CA ASP A 1097 -28.44 11.19 -3.75
C ASP A 1097 -27.53 11.37 -2.53
N ALA A 1098 -26.98 10.29 -1.99
CA ALA A 1098 -25.97 10.35 -0.93
C ALA A 1098 -24.64 10.94 -1.43
N TRP A 1099 -24.25 10.62 -2.67
CA TRP A 1099 -23.08 11.21 -3.31
C TRP A 1099 -23.28 12.69 -3.65
N ILE A 1100 -24.44 13.07 -4.20
CA ILE A 1100 -24.77 14.48 -4.49
C ILE A 1100 -24.82 15.30 -3.19
N ASN A 1101 -25.41 14.77 -2.12
CA ASN A 1101 -25.42 15.43 -0.82
C ASN A 1101 -24.00 15.69 -0.28
N MET A 1102 -23.11 14.69 -0.34
CA MET A 1102 -21.69 14.86 0.04
C MET A 1102 -20.99 15.93 -0.82
N LEU A 1103 -21.19 15.91 -2.14
CA LEU A 1103 -20.57 16.85 -3.06
C LEU A 1103 -21.10 18.29 -2.87
N ALA A 1104 -22.36 18.46 -2.47
CA ALA A 1104 -22.96 19.77 -2.20
C ALA A 1104 -22.36 20.45 -0.96
N HIS A 1105 -21.85 19.68 0.01
CA HIS A 1105 -21.16 20.20 1.21
C HIS A 1105 -19.71 20.65 0.96
N LYS A 1106 -19.20 20.55 -0.27
CA LYS A 1106 -17.89 21.11 -0.62
C LYS A 1106 -17.91 22.64 -0.61
N PRO A 1107 -16.76 23.32 -0.38
CA PRO A 1107 -16.64 24.76 -0.56
C PRO A 1107 -17.11 25.21 -1.95
N GLY A 1108 -18.17 26.04 -2.01
CA GLY A 1108 -18.76 26.48 -3.27
C GLY A 1108 -19.49 25.37 -4.06
N GLY A 1109 -19.99 24.35 -3.38
CA GLY A 1109 -20.92 23.35 -3.92
C GLY A 1109 -22.36 23.88 -3.94
N THR A 1110 -23.13 23.48 -4.96
CA THR A 1110 -24.59 23.56 -4.99
C THR A 1110 -25.12 22.19 -5.43
N PRO A 1111 -26.39 21.83 -5.16
CA PRO A 1111 -26.96 20.56 -5.60
C PRO A 1111 -26.87 20.32 -7.11
N GLU A 1112 -27.04 21.35 -7.96
CA GLU A 1112 -26.92 21.20 -9.42
C GLU A 1112 -25.48 20.99 -9.85
N LYS A 1113 -24.53 21.71 -9.23
CA LYS A 1113 -23.09 21.56 -9.51
C LYS A 1113 -22.58 20.19 -9.05
N ALA A 1114 -23.04 19.72 -7.88
CA ALA A 1114 -22.78 18.40 -7.35
C ALA A 1114 -23.34 17.29 -8.26
N ALA A 1115 -24.56 17.44 -8.76
CA ALA A 1115 -25.13 16.52 -9.74
C ALA A 1115 -24.30 16.46 -11.03
N ARG A 1116 -23.90 17.62 -11.59
CA ARG A 1116 -23.05 17.68 -12.78
C ARG A 1116 -21.67 17.02 -12.56
N GLU A 1117 -21.04 17.24 -11.41
CA GLU A 1117 -19.76 16.60 -11.05
C GLU A 1117 -19.92 15.06 -10.97
N PHE A 1118 -21.01 14.58 -10.38
CA PHE A 1118 -21.31 13.16 -10.26
C PHE A 1118 -21.55 12.47 -11.62
N GLU A 1119 -22.38 13.07 -12.50
CA GLU A 1119 -22.64 12.48 -13.82
C GLU A 1119 -21.38 12.50 -14.71
N ALA A 1120 -20.59 13.59 -14.69
CA ALA A 1120 -19.33 13.68 -15.42
C ALA A 1120 -18.31 12.63 -14.95
N TYR A 1121 -18.27 12.33 -13.64
CA TYR A 1121 -17.48 11.21 -13.11
C TYR A 1121 -17.96 9.86 -13.64
N CYS A 1122 -19.28 9.60 -13.65
CA CYS A 1122 -19.83 8.35 -14.17
C CYS A 1122 -19.52 8.17 -15.67
N GLU A 1123 -19.66 9.23 -16.47
CA GLU A 1123 -19.32 9.23 -17.89
C GLU A 1123 -17.82 8.98 -18.13
N THR A 1124 -16.94 9.59 -17.32
CA THR A 1124 -15.48 9.35 -17.35
C THR A 1124 -15.16 7.88 -17.06
N VAL A 1125 -15.84 7.28 -16.09
CA VAL A 1125 -15.71 5.86 -15.73
C VAL A 1125 -16.15 4.94 -16.87
N GLU A 1126 -17.23 5.28 -17.59
CA GLU A 1126 -17.72 4.51 -18.75
C GLU A 1126 -16.75 4.60 -19.94
N LYS A 1127 -16.31 5.82 -20.31
CA LYS A 1127 -15.43 6.06 -21.47
C LYS A 1127 -14.02 5.48 -21.30
N HIS A 1128 -13.46 5.49 -20.09
CA HIS A 1128 -12.06 5.14 -19.84
C HIS A 1128 -11.84 3.77 -19.17
N ALA A 1129 -12.86 2.91 -19.14
CA ALA A 1129 -12.80 1.59 -18.52
C ALA A 1129 -11.75 0.67 -19.17
N ARG A 1130 -10.76 0.20 -18.39
CA ARG A 1130 -9.69 -0.72 -18.85
C ARG A 1130 -9.59 -1.99 -18.00
N PRO A 1131 -9.16 -3.14 -18.58
CA PRO A 1131 -9.05 -4.40 -17.84
C PRO A 1131 -8.06 -4.41 -16.66
N ASN A 1132 -7.14 -3.46 -16.54
CA ASN A 1132 -6.17 -3.34 -15.44
C ASN A 1132 -6.61 -2.39 -14.31
N GLN A 1133 -7.77 -1.75 -14.44
CA GLN A 1133 -8.33 -0.86 -13.43
C GLN A 1133 -9.14 -1.62 -12.37
N ARG A 1134 -9.36 -0.96 -11.24
CA ARG A 1134 -10.34 -1.28 -10.20
C ARG A 1134 -11.11 -0.03 -9.84
N TYR A 1135 -12.33 -0.21 -9.37
CA TYR A 1135 -13.23 0.89 -9.02
C TYR A 1135 -13.48 0.84 -7.51
N LEU A 1136 -13.06 1.88 -6.81
CA LEU A 1136 -13.13 2.02 -5.36
C LEU A 1136 -14.42 2.75 -4.97
N HIS A 1137 -15.20 2.13 -4.09
CA HIS A 1137 -16.36 2.70 -3.42
C HIS A 1137 -16.05 2.80 -1.93
N ARG A 1138 -15.68 4.00 -1.43
CA ARG A 1138 -15.20 4.23 -0.07
C ARG A 1138 -16.17 5.07 0.75
N HIS A 1139 -16.52 4.54 1.91
CA HIS A 1139 -17.12 5.28 3.01
C HIS A 1139 -16.09 5.50 4.12
N ARG A 1140 -16.24 6.56 4.90
CA ARG A 1140 -15.51 6.76 6.17
C ARG A 1140 -16.41 6.57 7.38
N LEU A 1141 -15.81 6.42 8.54
CA LEU A 1141 -16.51 6.45 9.83
C LEU A 1141 -16.96 7.89 10.15
N ARG A 1142 -18.13 8.03 10.78
CA ARG A 1142 -18.68 9.30 11.26
C ARG A 1142 -17.96 9.76 12.54
N PRO A 1143 -17.62 11.07 12.70
CA PRO A 1143 -16.90 11.57 13.88
C PRO A 1143 -17.57 11.28 15.23
N SER A 1144 -18.91 11.28 15.29
CA SER A 1144 -19.68 10.98 16.50
C SER A 1144 -19.65 9.49 16.84
N ALA A 1145 -19.95 8.63 15.87
CA ALA A 1145 -19.88 7.17 16.03
C ALA A 1145 -18.47 6.68 16.40
N ALA A 1146 -17.42 7.31 15.86
CA ALA A 1146 -16.04 7.00 16.24
C ALA A 1146 -15.78 7.20 17.74
N ARG A 1147 -16.27 8.30 18.33
CA ARG A 1147 -16.13 8.61 19.76
C ARG A 1147 -16.93 7.67 20.64
N GLU A 1148 -18.15 7.29 20.26
CA GLU A 1148 -18.91 6.26 20.98
C GLU A 1148 -18.17 4.91 20.99
N ILE A 1149 -17.66 4.47 19.82
CA ILE A 1149 -16.87 3.24 19.69
C ILE A 1149 -15.60 3.32 20.55
N GLU A 1150 -14.88 4.45 20.55
CA GLU A 1150 -13.73 4.68 21.45
C GLU A 1150 -14.10 4.58 22.93
N GLY A 1151 -15.21 5.20 23.34
CA GLY A 1151 -15.67 5.21 24.73
C GLY A 1151 -16.01 3.82 25.23
N HIS A 1152 -16.76 3.05 24.44
CA HIS A 1152 -17.06 1.66 24.74
C HIS A 1152 -15.81 0.77 24.78
N LEU A 1153 -14.85 0.96 23.86
CA LEU A 1153 -13.58 0.21 23.89
C LEU A 1153 -12.70 0.59 25.09
N ALA A 1154 -12.60 1.88 25.42
CA ALA A 1154 -11.88 2.37 26.60
C ALA A 1154 -12.49 1.83 27.91
N LEU A 1155 -13.82 1.77 27.99
CA LEU A 1155 -14.53 1.18 29.11
C LEU A 1155 -14.27 -0.33 29.17
N ALA A 1156 -14.33 -1.05 28.05
CA ALA A 1156 -14.02 -2.48 28.01
C ALA A 1156 -12.58 -2.81 28.46
N ASP A 1157 -11.60 -2.02 28.04
CA ASP A 1157 -10.20 -2.16 28.46
C ASP A 1157 -10.00 -1.88 29.96
N LEU A 1158 -10.78 -0.95 30.54
CA LEU A 1158 -10.81 -0.68 31.98
C LEU A 1158 -11.51 -1.81 32.76
N HIS A 1159 -12.63 -2.36 32.27
CA HIS A 1159 -13.25 -3.53 32.91
C HIS A 1159 -12.28 -4.73 32.90
N ARG A 1160 -11.60 -4.98 31.78
CA ARG A 1160 -10.60 -6.06 31.64
C ARG A 1160 -9.36 -5.87 32.53
N SER A 1161 -8.99 -4.63 32.85
CA SER A 1161 -7.85 -4.35 33.74
C SER A 1161 -8.14 -4.69 35.21
N ILE A 1162 -9.42 -4.71 35.58
CA ILE A 1162 -9.90 -4.99 36.95
C ILE A 1162 -10.30 -6.47 37.06
N ASP A 1163 -11.03 -6.99 36.06
CA ASP A 1163 -11.41 -8.40 35.93
C ASP A 1163 -11.20 -8.86 34.48
N PRO A 1164 -10.21 -9.74 34.21
CA PRO A 1164 -9.93 -10.26 32.87
C PRO A 1164 -11.11 -10.98 32.19
N ASN A 1165 -12.09 -11.48 32.95
CA ASN A 1165 -13.27 -12.21 32.44
C ASN A 1165 -14.56 -11.38 32.49
N SER A 1166 -14.47 -10.06 32.67
CA SER A 1166 -15.63 -9.19 32.92
C SER A 1166 -16.69 -9.26 31.81
N ALA A 1167 -17.92 -9.60 32.18
CA ALA A 1167 -19.08 -9.57 31.28
C ALA A 1167 -19.37 -8.15 30.74
N ASP A 1168 -19.11 -7.12 31.53
CA ASP A 1168 -19.26 -5.70 31.13
C ASP A 1168 -18.29 -5.33 29.99
N ALA A 1169 -17.07 -5.89 30.00
CA ALA A 1169 -16.11 -5.69 28.93
C ALA A 1169 -16.64 -6.27 27.61
N HIS A 1170 -17.22 -7.48 27.65
CA HIS A 1170 -17.83 -8.11 26.49
C HIS A 1170 -19.09 -7.37 26.01
N ALA A 1171 -19.92 -6.85 26.92
CA ALA A 1171 -21.09 -6.04 26.57
C ALA A 1171 -20.67 -4.72 25.89
N SER A 1172 -19.66 -4.04 26.42
CA SER A 1172 -19.12 -2.81 25.83
C SER A 1172 -18.47 -3.07 24.46
N GLU A 1173 -17.72 -4.17 24.28
CA GLU A 1173 -17.23 -4.58 22.96
C GLU A 1173 -18.34 -4.87 21.95
N ALA A 1174 -19.45 -5.48 22.41
CA ALA A 1174 -20.59 -5.80 21.55
C ALA A 1174 -21.31 -4.52 21.07
N LEU A 1175 -21.45 -3.50 21.93
CA LEU A 1175 -21.96 -2.19 21.52
C LEU A 1175 -21.04 -1.47 20.53
N ALA A 1176 -19.72 -1.47 20.80
CA ALA A 1176 -18.73 -0.92 19.88
C ALA A 1176 -18.76 -1.60 18.50
N GLN A 1177 -19.01 -2.91 18.45
CA GLN A 1177 -19.19 -3.66 17.21
C GLN A 1177 -20.52 -3.33 16.53
N ALA A 1178 -21.63 -3.24 17.26
CA ALA A 1178 -22.94 -2.89 16.70
C ALA A 1178 -22.94 -1.51 16.04
N LEU A 1179 -22.28 -0.52 16.66
CA LEU A 1179 -22.07 0.81 16.08
C LEU A 1179 -21.21 0.77 14.81
N LEU A 1180 -20.20 -0.12 14.75
CA LEU A 1180 -19.38 -0.31 13.57
C LEU A 1180 -20.18 -0.97 12.42
N GLU A 1181 -21.03 -1.95 12.71
CA GLU A 1181 -21.89 -2.63 11.72
C GLU A 1181 -23.08 -1.76 11.25
N ALA A 1182 -23.48 -0.74 12.02
CA ALA A 1182 -24.57 0.17 11.67
C ALA A 1182 -24.31 0.93 10.34
N PRO A 1183 -25.28 1.03 9.41
CA PRO A 1183 -25.14 1.87 8.21
C PRO A 1183 -25.04 3.37 8.53
N THR A 1184 -25.68 3.83 9.61
CA THR A 1184 -25.73 5.24 10.03
C THR A 1184 -24.39 5.78 10.52
N SER A 1185 -23.48 4.92 10.99
CA SER A 1185 -22.13 5.33 11.43
C SER A 1185 -21.18 5.66 10.29
N ARG A 1186 -21.64 5.63 9.03
CA ARG A 1186 -20.82 5.75 7.83
C ARG A 1186 -21.23 6.97 7.00
N LEU A 1187 -20.26 7.58 6.33
CA LEU A 1187 -20.48 8.69 5.41
C LEU A 1187 -19.78 8.40 4.06
N PRO A 1188 -20.38 8.77 2.91
CA PRO A 1188 -19.69 8.78 1.63
C PRO A 1188 -18.43 9.65 1.69
N GLU A 1189 -17.31 9.15 1.15
CA GLU A 1189 -16.01 9.82 1.24
C GLU A 1189 -15.31 9.92 -0.11
N LYS A 1190 -15.25 8.80 -0.86
CA LYS A 1190 -14.52 8.76 -2.14
C LYS A 1190 -15.03 7.70 -3.10
N LEU A 1191 -15.14 8.09 -4.36
CA LEU A 1191 -15.22 7.21 -5.52
C LEU A 1191 -13.95 7.37 -6.36
N ALA A 1192 -13.31 6.28 -6.78
CA ALA A 1192 -12.06 6.38 -7.54
C ALA A 1192 -11.82 5.23 -8.53
N ILE A 1193 -11.18 5.55 -9.66
CA ILE A 1193 -10.58 4.58 -10.58
C ILE A 1193 -9.11 4.42 -10.20
N VAL A 1194 -8.70 3.20 -9.86
CA VAL A 1194 -7.34 2.86 -9.45
C VAL A 1194 -6.74 1.90 -10.46
N GLU A 1195 -5.60 2.26 -11.04
CA GLU A 1195 -4.81 1.41 -11.93
C GLU A 1195 -3.70 0.71 -11.13
N GLN A 1196 -3.48 -0.59 -11.40
CA GLN A 1196 -2.39 -1.35 -10.80
C GLN A 1196 -1.58 -2.03 -11.91
N VAL A 1197 -0.29 -1.71 -11.98
CA VAL A 1197 0.65 -2.21 -12.98
C VAL A 1197 1.86 -2.82 -12.28
N SER A 1198 2.35 -3.95 -12.77
CA SER A 1198 3.48 -4.66 -12.18
C SER A 1198 4.41 -5.22 -13.24
N THR A 1199 5.70 -4.94 -13.12
CA THR A 1199 6.76 -5.55 -13.93
C THR A 1199 7.59 -6.47 -13.05
N SER A 1200 7.67 -7.74 -13.44
CA SER A 1200 8.50 -8.73 -12.76
C SER A 1200 9.49 -9.39 -13.71
N ARG A 1201 10.69 -9.66 -13.21
CA ARG A 1201 11.75 -10.41 -13.87
C ARG A 1201 12.11 -11.61 -13.00
N SER A 1202 11.86 -12.81 -13.50
CA SER A 1202 12.25 -14.06 -12.84
C SER A 1202 13.30 -14.83 -13.63
N ARG A 1203 14.21 -15.51 -12.92
CA ARG A 1203 15.22 -16.43 -13.47
C ARG A 1203 15.26 -17.68 -12.62
N GLY A 1204 15.25 -18.87 -13.21
CA GLY A 1204 15.20 -20.10 -12.42
C GLY A 1204 15.21 -21.39 -13.23
N LEU A 1205 15.35 -22.49 -12.51
CA LEU A 1205 15.17 -23.85 -13.00
C LEU A 1205 13.77 -24.34 -12.61
N THR A 1206 13.06 -24.97 -13.55
CA THR A 1206 11.75 -25.57 -13.30
C THR A 1206 11.76 -27.02 -13.73
N SER A 1207 11.84 -27.90 -12.75
CA SER A 1207 11.74 -29.37 -12.88
C SER A 1207 10.82 -29.89 -11.76
N ALA A 1208 10.92 -31.17 -11.40
CA ALA A 1208 10.37 -31.69 -10.16
C ALA A 1208 10.83 -30.87 -8.94
N LEU A 1209 12.07 -30.35 -8.96
CA LEU A 1209 12.50 -29.23 -8.14
C LEU A 1209 12.35 -27.91 -8.91
N GLN A 1210 11.64 -26.95 -8.33
CA GLN A 1210 11.50 -25.58 -8.81
C GLN A 1210 12.38 -24.65 -7.94
N LEU A 1211 13.29 -23.92 -8.58
CA LEU A 1211 14.12 -22.88 -7.97
C LEU A 1211 14.04 -21.62 -8.83
N ARG A 1212 13.50 -20.52 -8.29
CA ARG A 1212 13.38 -19.25 -9.04
C ARG A 1212 13.84 -18.09 -8.16
N ALA A 1213 14.64 -17.19 -8.71
CA ALA A 1213 14.79 -15.83 -8.20
C ALA A 1213 13.77 -14.92 -8.90
N SER A 1214 13.15 -14.01 -8.16
CA SER A 1214 12.15 -13.04 -8.66
C SER A 1214 12.50 -11.64 -8.18
N LYS A 1215 12.43 -10.66 -9.09
CA LYS A 1215 12.59 -9.23 -8.85
C LYS A 1215 11.39 -8.53 -9.45
N GLU A 1216 10.73 -7.64 -8.73
CA GLU A 1216 9.42 -7.11 -9.09
C GLU A 1216 9.25 -5.69 -8.59
N ALA A 1217 8.62 -4.85 -9.42
CA ALA A 1217 8.16 -3.53 -9.07
C ALA A 1217 6.69 -3.39 -9.47
N GLU A 1218 5.88 -2.95 -8.54
CA GLU A 1218 4.44 -2.82 -8.64
C GLU A 1218 4.06 -1.38 -8.28
N GLY A 1219 3.43 -0.68 -9.23
CA GLY A 1219 2.88 0.66 -9.06
C GLY A 1219 1.36 0.61 -9.00
N THR A 1220 0.79 1.35 -8.07
CA THR A 1220 -0.64 1.63 -7.96
C THR A 1220 -0.83 3.13 -8.06
N ARG A 1221 -1.71 3.57 -8.96
CA ARG A 1221 -1.97 4.98 -9.25
C ARG A 1221 -3.47 5.24 -9.33
N GLU A 1222 -3.91 6.36 -8.76
CA GLU A 1222 -5.26 6.87 -8.97
C GLU A 1222 -5.37 7.59 -10.32
N LEU A 1223 -6.38 7.26 -11.12
CA LEU A 1223 -6.63 7.90 -12.41
C LEU A 1223 -7.64 9.05 -12.26
N ALA A 1224 -8.85 8.76 -11.81
CA ALA A 1224 -9.89 9.76 -11.61
C ALA A 1224 -10.64 9.47 -10.32
N ALA A 1225 -11.04 10.51 -9.59
CA ALA A 1225 -11.78 10.38 -8.35
C ALA A 1225 -12.66 11.60 -8.07
N ILE A 1226 -13.80 11.35 -7.43
CA ILE A 1226 -14.56 12.38 -6.70
C ILE A 1226 -14.47 12.05 -5.21
N LYS A 1227 -14.22 13.07 -4.39
CA LYS A 1227 -13.93 12.94 -2.96
C LYS A 1227 -14.42 14.17 -2.20
N PHE A 1228 -14.69 14.02 -0.91
CA PHE A 1228 -15.12 15.14 -0.07
C PHE A 1228 -13.99 16.16 0.16
N GLY A 1229 -12.81 15.70 0.60
CA GLY A 1229 -11.62 16.51 0.92
C GLY A 1229 -10.39 16.15 0.10
#